data_AF-A0A1Q9CY93-F1
#
_entry.id   AF-A0A1Q9CY93-F1
#
_cell.length_a   1.000
_cell.length_b   1.000
_cell.length_c   1.000
_cell.angle_alpha   90.00
_cell.angle_beta   90.00
_cell.angle_gamma   90.00
#
_symmetry.space_group_name_H-M   'P 1'
#
loop_
_entity.id
_entity.type
_entity.pdbx_description
1 polymer ?
#
loop_
_entity_poly.entity_id
_entity_poly.type
_entity_poly.pdbx_seq_one_letter_code
_entity_poly.pdbx_strand_id
1 'polypeptide(L)'
;MAFSLKGPVKALFICSILAAAQRERLLQDATCDDASRWSQMPWEFLSFQERASWSTLGWTREMWDAAHPIATSSVMPVTTTFGRRLDDFQPDEWIDAEVVLPDSDAGSQLRRLQMGSPMPTTTSTTVVPVTESSCYQDLTEAQQDAVRTLAYSITTWHLCKNPSCSWPDGIPEPNAPCLEVLAWFDSSLYSRTWVDLTDSKRSALELLGWASSRWVQMDFPLSYAQLWSELQPRQQEAATFLGYSVETWERCERAAPCITRLELLETKWSTISWREMQQPFQDRLKELGYDEKRWTNGDGATLKKAYVDLTDAETISVRLAGYVSDTWDGCPDAQCEERFSYLKRKYSDIQWSALTVAERRAWQLLGHTENLWLGGMMNTVSMQLTWDELSLEQRAQAEFLGFSMGTWQGCNDNWGQDTGNNTQSDDFISSSIERTVRSRMVIRRPFAEVSGNVYGSAVDRLPTSFIQVFEEAIARALFCSNPPLSEDPSTYVDTDGNPLCIQKGIYETQRHRVKVMTVVEGSIIVDFFLARNQTVTELPAPALFESLRRMLELKTSPLCQDMHFGKFAQVAHMEEIPLSLLSEDELAKAAVFEVMRNQYGPETACQLLSDAREGPVKCPTTTSAASTTGGSIVLLLLRMLFSA
;
A
#
# COMPACT_ATOMS: atom_id res chain seq x y z
N MET A 1 -32.01 -41.26 -13.97
CA MET A 1 -31.70 -40.33 -15.09
C MET A 1 -30.19 -40.38 -15.30
N ALA A 2 -29.73 -41.13 -16.31
CA ALA A 2 -28.32 -41.20 -16.67
C ALA A 2 -28.07 -40.21 -17.81
N PHE A 3 -27.33 -39.13 -17.56
CA PHE A 3 -26.98 -38.18 -18.59
C PHE A 3 -25.77 -38.69 -19.39
N SER A 4 -26.06 -39.09 -20.63
CA SER A 4 -25.06 -39.38 -21.66
C SER A 4 -24.55 -38.06 -22.24
N LEU A 5 -23.35 -37.62 -21.83
CA LEU A 5 -22.67 -36.47 -22.42
C LEU A 5 -21.97 -36.89 -23.72
N LYS A 6 -22.59 -36.60 -24.87
CA LYS A 6 -21.95 -36.58 -26.20
C LYS A 6 -21.81 -35.11 -26.62
N GLY A 7 -20.58 -34.58 -26.68
CA GLY A 7 -20.31 -33.17 -27.02
C GLY A 7 -18.94 -32.68 -26.51
N PRO A 8 -18.54 -31.42 -26.76
CA PRO A 8 -17.15 -30.88 -26.83
C PRO A 8 -16.30 -30.93 -25.54
N VAL A 9 -16.75 -31.66 -24.52
CA VAL A 9 -16.06 -31.86 -23.24
C VAL A 9 -14.78 -32.71 -23.41
N LYS A 10 -14.73 -33.63 -24.39
CA LYS A 10 -13.52 -34.45 -24.63
C LYS A 10 -12.29 -33.64 -25.08
N ALA A 11 -12.48 -32.58 -25.88
CA ALA A 11 -11.37 -31.74 -26.31
C ALA A 11 -10.81 -30.89 -25.16
N LEU A 12 -11.69 -30.34 -24.32
CA LEU A 12 -11.29 -29.60 -23.10
C LEU A 12 -10.59 -30.51 -22.08
N PHE A 13 -11.01 -31.77 -21.96
CA PHE A 13 -10.39 -32.73 -21.05
C PHE A 13 -8.97 -33.15 -21.51
N ILE A 14 -8.76 -33.34 -22.82
CA ILE A 14 -7.44 -33.68 -23.38
C ILE A 14 -6.46 -32.51 -23.27
N CYS A 15 -6.88 -31.27 -23.54
CA CYS A 15 -6.04 -30.08 -23.30
C CYS A 15 -5.67 -29.92 -21.82
N SER A 16 -6.61 -30.18 -20.91
CA SER A 16 -6.36 -30.08 -19.47
C SER A 16 -5.36 -31.14 -18.98
N ILE A 17 -5.41 -32.36 -19.53
CA ILE A 17 -4.44 -33.42 -19.20
C ILE A 17 -3.04 -33.10 -19.77
N LEU A 18 -2.95 -32.57 -20.99
CA LEU A 18 -1.66 -32.17 -21.57
C LEU A 18 -1.03 -31.00 -20.80
N ALA A 19 -1.81 -29.98 -20.46
CA ALA A 19 -1.36 -28.86 -19.62
C ALA A 19 -0.94 -29.32 -18.21
N ALA A 20 -1.69 -30.25 -17.60
CA ALA A 20 -1.34 -30.84 -16.31
C ALA A 20 -0.05 -31.67 -16.39
N ALA A 21 0.15 -32.48 -17.43
CA ALA A 21 1.37 -33.26 -17.63
C ALA A 21 2.60 -32.38 -17.92
N GLN A 22 2.42 -31.23 -18.58
CA GLN A 22 3.48 -30.25 -18.81
C GLN A 22 3.83 -29.50 -17.52
N ARG A 23 2.83 -29.22 -16.67
CA ARG A 23 3.01 -28.60 -15.35
C ARG A 23 3.67 -29.55 -14.34
N GLU A 24 3.33 -30.83 -14.38
CA GLU A 24 3.96 -31.87 -13.55
C GLU A 24 5.43 -32.08 -13.94
N ARG A 25 5.81 -31.81 -15.21
CA ARG A 25 7.22 -31.80 -15.66
C ARG A 25 8.04 -30.65 -15.09
N LEU A 26 7.45 -29.48 -14.83
CA LEU A 26 8.17 -28.33 -14.25
C LEU A 26 8.43 -28.48 -12.74
N LEU A 27 7.69 -29.34 -12.04
CA LEU A 27 7.79 -29.51 -10.58
C LEU A 27 8.86 -30.53 -10.13
N GLN A 28 9.57 -31.19 -11.05
CA GLN A 28 10.66 -32.13 -10.74
C GLN A 28 12.05 -31.47 -10.74
N ASP A 29 12.14 -30.17 -10.44
CA ASP A 29 13.35 -29.33 -10.54
C ASP A 29 14.55 -29.77 -9.65
N ALA A 30 14.38 -30.73 -8.74
CA ALA A 30 15.43 -31.08 -7.78
C ALA A 30 16.41 -32.16 -8.27
N THR A 31 16.06 -32.95 -9.28
CA THR A 31 16.91 -34.03 -9.77
C THR A 31 17.23 -33.82 -11.23
N CYS A 32 18.52 -33.77 -11.56
CA CYS A 32 18.93 -33.80 -12.95
C CYS A 32 18.71 -35.21 -13.54
N ASP A 33 17.46 -35.52 -13.87
CA ASP A 33 17.11 -36.69 -14.67
C ASP A 33 16.92 -36.28 -16.13
N ASP A 34 17.82 -35.43 -16.61
CA ASP A 34 17.83 -34.94 -17.99
C ASP A 34 17.98 -36.10 -18.99
N ALA A 35 18.73 -37.12 -18.56
CA ALA A 35 18.84 -38.38 -19.25
C ALA A 35 17.46 -39.01 -19.43
N SER A 36 16.59 -39.12 -18.42
CA SER A 36 15.28 -39.75 -18.65
C SER A 36 14.34 -38.93 -19.53
N ARG A 37 14.45 -37.59 -19.52
CA ARG A 37 13.60 -36.72 -20.33
C ARG A 37 13.83 -36.90 -21.83
N TRP A 38 15.11 -36.92 -22.24
CA TRP A 38 15.49 -36.94 -23.66
C TRP A 38 15.98 -38.31 -24.14
N SER A 39 16.43 -39.19 -23.22
CA SER A 39 16.80 -40.55 -23.60
C SER A 39 15.62 -41.24 -24.25
N GLN A 40 15.91 -41.93 -25.35
CA GLN A 40 14.92 -42.67 -26.14
C GLN A 40 13.91 -41.81 -26.90
N MET A 41 14.05 -40.48 -26.91
CA MET A 41 13.24 -39.61 -27.77
C MET A 41 13.97 -39.41 -29.12
N PRO A 42 13.52 -40.03 -30.22
CA PRO A 42 14.10 -39.79 -31.54
C PRO A 42 13.92 -38.31 -31.94
N TRP A 43 14.86 -37.76 -32.69
CA TRP A 43 14.81 -36.37 -33.15
C TRP A 43 13.48 -36.00 -33.84
N GLU A 44 12.90 -36.94 -34.58
CA GLU A 44 11.63 -36.73 -35.31
C GLU A 44 10.42 -36.56 -34.39
N PHE A 45 10.50 -37.03 -33.14
CA PHE A 45 9.43 -36.89 -32.14
C PHE A 45 9.55 -35.61 -31.30
N LEU A 46 10.65 -34.89 -31.42
CA LEU A 46 10.76 -33.53 -30.90
C LEU A 46 9.80 -32.63 -31.68
N SER A 47 9.13 -31.71 -30.99
CA SER A 47 8.37 -30.65 -31.64
C SER A 47 9.28 -29.80 -32.53
N PHE A 48 8.70 -29.09 -33.50
CA PHE A 48 9.45 -28.17 -34.36
C PHE A 48 10.28 -27.16 -33.52
N GLN A 49 9.69 -26.65 -32.44
CA GLN A 49 10.33 -25.66 -31.57
C GLN A 49 11.47 -26.26 -30.74
N GLU A 50 11.33 -27.50 -30.25
CA GLU A 50 12.40 -28.23 -29.56
C GLU A 50 13.56 -28.54 -30.51
N ARG A 51 13.28 -29.00 -31.74
CA ARG A 51 14.33 -29.22 -32.76
C ARG A 51 15.09 -27.95 -33.09
N ALA A 52 14.37 -26.84 -33.29
CA ALA A 52 14.99 -25.54 -33.56
C ALA A 52 15.88 -25.10 -32.38
N SER A 53 15.40 -25.26 -31.15
CA SER A 53 16.15 -24.91 -29.93
C SER A 53 17.42 -25.75 -29.78
N TRP A 54 17.32 -27.07 -29.94
CA TRP A 54 18.48 -27.94 -29.93
C TRP A 54 19.46 -27.61 -31.06
N SER A 55 18.96 -27.26 -32.24
CA SER A 55 19.80 -26.82 -33.37
C SER A 55 20.53 -25.50 -33.07
N THR A 56 19.89 -24.55 -32.38
CA THR A 56 20.53 -23.33 -31.89
C THR A 56 21.63 -23.63 -30.86
N LEU A 57 21.46 -24.69 -30.08
CA LEU A 57 22.49 -25.24 -29.19
C LEU A 57 23.52 -26.10 -29.96
N GLY A 58 23.49 -26.16 -31.29
CA GLY A 58 24.50 -26.85 -32.10
C GLY A 58 24.29 -28.36 -32.24
N TRP A 59 23.14 -28.89 -31.82
CA TRP A 59 22.78 -30.27 -32.11
C TRP A 59 22.33 -30.42 -33.56
N THR A 60 22.82 -31.45 -34.25
CA THR A 60 22.23 -31.92 -35.50
C THR A 60 21.44 -33.20 -35.24
N ARG A 61 20.58 -33.58 -36.19
CA ARG A 61 19.86 -34.84 -36.14
C ARG A 61 20.81 -36.04 -35.96
N GLU A 62 21.91 -36.05 -36.72
CA GLU A 62 22.88 -37.15 -36.70
C GLU A 62 23.57 -37.25 -35.33
N MET A 63 23.90 -36.10 -34.72
CA MET A 63 24.47 -36.06 -33.38
C MET A 63 23.46 -36.52 -32.32
N TRP A 64 22.20 -36.09 -32.46
CA TRP A 64 21.13 -36.47 -31.54
C TRP A 64 20.85 -37.96 -31.56
N ASP A 65 20.67 -38.54 -32.75
CA ASP A 65 20.37 -39.97 -32.92
C ASP A 65 21.56 -40.84 -32.47
N ALA A 66 22.80 -40.33 -32.57
CA ALA A 66 24.00 -40.99 -32.03
C ALA A 66 24.09 -40.90 -30.49
N ALA A 67 23.66 -39.78 -29.89
CA ALA A 67 23.66 -39.59 -28.43
C ALA A 67 22.50 -40.29 -27.72
N HIS A 68 21.36 -40.40 -28.40
CA HIS A 68 20.13 -40.98 -27.89
C HIS A 68 19.70 -42.15 -28.78
N PRO A 69 20.52 -43.23 -28.87
CA PRO A 69 20.20 -44.35 -29.75
C PRO A 69 18.85 -44.94 -29.37
N ILE A 70 17.97 -45.07 -30.36
CA ILE A 70 16.69 -45.77 -30.18
C ILE A 70 17.02 -47.16 -29.66
N ALA A 71 16.43 -47.53 -28.52
CA ALA A 71 16.57 -48.88 -27.98
C ALA A 71 16.25 -49.85 -29.11
N THR A 72 17.28 -50.51 -29.64
CA THR A 72 17.11 -51.41 -30.77
C THR A 72 16.23 -52.51 -30.23
N SER A 73 14.95 -52.47 -30.60
CA SER A 73 13.97 -53.43 -30.09
C SER A 73 14.52 -54.78 -30.51
N SER A 74 15.11 -55.48 -29.53
CA SER A 74 15.63 -56.82 -29.73
C SER A 74 14.43 -57.59 -30.21
N VAL A 75 14.39 -57.84 -31.52
CA VAL A 75 13.36 -58.64 -32.14
C VAL A 75 13.51 -59.99 -31.48
N MET A 76 12.75 -60.22 -30.41
CA MET A 76 12.67 -61.53 -29.81
C MET A 76 12.23 -62.45 -30.94
N PRO A 77 12.98 -63.53 -31.23
CA PRO A 77 12.62 -64.44 -32.29
C PRO A 77 11.22 -64.96 -31.98
N VAL A 78 10.22 -64.49 -32.74
CA VAL A 78 8.84 -64.96 -32.66
C VAL A 78 8.91 -66.43 -33.02
N THR A 79 8.87 -67.28 -32.00
CA THR A 79 8.77 -68.72 -32.18
C THR A 79 7.32 -68.98 -32.57
N THR A 80 7.07 -69.02 -33.87
CA THR A 80 5.77 -69.33 -34.46
C THR A 80 5.32 -70.72 -34.02
N THR A 81 4.43 -70.78 -33.03
CA THR A 81 3.70 -72.01 -32.68
C THR A 81 2.21 -71.78 -32.90
N PHE A 82 1.73 -72.28 -34.04
CA PHE A 82 0.38 -72.80 -34.33
C PHE A 82 -0.86 -72.05 -33.80
N GLY A 83 -1.55 -71.39 -34.72
CA GLY A 83 -2.87 -71.82 -35.19
C GLY A 83 -4.07 -71.66 -34.25
N ARG A 84 -4.87 -70.61 -34.47
CA ARG A 84 -6.34 -70.73 -34.46
C ARG A 84 -6.98 -69.67 -35.37
N ARG A 85 -7.81 -70.19 -36.26
CA ARG A 85 -8.65 -69.54 -37.25
C ARG A 85 -9.81 -68.86 -36.53
N LEU A 86 -10.03 -67.57 -36.77
CA LEU A 86 -11.24 -66.85 -36.40
C LEU A 86 -11.75 -66.16 -37.66
N ASP A 87 -12.52 -66.90 -38.44
CA ASP A 87 -13.43 -66.39 -39.45
C ASP A 87 -14.68 -65.90 -38.67
N ASP A 88 -14.98 -64.60 -38.72
CA ASP A 88 -16.32 -63.98 -38.64
C ASP A 88 -16.22 -62.57 -38.06
N PHE A 89 -16.23 -61.56 -38.93
CA PHE A 89 -16.91 -60.28 -38.67
C PHE A 89 -17.25 -59.62 -40.02
N GLN A 90 -18.56 -59.48 -40.27
CA GLN A 90 -19.15 -58.80 -41.42
C GLN A 90 -18.88 -57.28 -41.39
N PRO A 91 -18.79 -56.62 -42.56
CA PRO A 91 -18.80 -55.16 -42.67
C PRO A 91 -20.23 -54.67 -42.95
N ASP A 92 -20.73 -53.71 -42.17
CA ASP A 92 -21.88 -52.91 -42.57
C ASP A 92 -21.64 -51.42 -42.31
N GLU A 93 -22.14 -50.65 -43.28
CA GLU A 93 -22.45 -49.21 -43.31
C GLU A 93 -21.31 -48.19 -43.44
N TRP A 94 -21.14 -47.77 -44.69
CA TRP A 94 -20.55 -46.50 -45.10
C TRP A 94 -21.63 -45.40 -45.02
N ILE A 95 -21.33 -44.29 -44.33
CA ILE A 95 -22.02 -43.02 -44.49
C ILE A 95 -20.99 -42.01 -44.97
N ASP A 96 -21.23 -41.48 -46.17
CA ASP A 96 -20.50 -40.36 -46.76
C ASP A 96 -20.76 -39.07 -45.98
N ALA A 97 -19.70 -38.44 -45.48
CA ALA A 97 -19.70 -37.05 -45.07
C ALA A 97 -18.35 -36.43 -45.40
N GLU A 98 -18.33 -35.74 -46.53
CA GLU A 98 -17.24 -34.90 -47.01
C GLU A 98 -17.09 -33.68 -46.08
N VAL A 99 -16.08 -33.70 -45.21
CA VAL A 99 -15.67 -32.56 -44.39
C VAL A 99 -14.19 -32.32 -44.66
N VAL A 100 -13.91 -31.19 -45.30
CA VAL A 100 -12.57 -30.63 -45.48
C VAL A 100 -12.04 -30.20 -44.10
N LEU A 101 -11.00 -30.88 -43.61
CA LEU A 101 -10.20 -30.46 -42.45
C LEU A 101 -8.77 -30.09 -42.91
N PRO A 102 -8.14 -29.06 -42.31
CA PRO A 102 -6.72 -28.78 -42.50
C PRO A 102 -5.86 -29.71 -41.62
N ASP A 103 -4.62 -29.93 -42.06
CA ASP A 103 -3.57 -30.74 -41.43
C ASP A 103 -3.55 -30.62 -39.90
N SER A 104 -3.71 -31.77 -39.22
CA SER A 104 -3.45 -31.89 -37.79
C SER A 104 -2.62 -33.13 -37.49
N ASP A 105 -1.44 -32.84 -36.91
CA ASP A 105 -0.53 -33.64 -36.12
C ASP A 105 -1.06 -35.02 -35.67
N ALA A 106 -0.76 -36.04 -36.47
CA ALA A 106 -1.00 -37.44 -36.15
C ALA A 106 0.27 -38.08 -35.56
N GLY A 107 0.56 -37.83 -34.28
CA GLY A 107 1.77 -38.35 -33.62
C GLY A 107 1.62 -38.92 -32.21
N SER A 108 0.48 -38.78 -31.52
CA SER A 108 0.48 -38.86 -30.04
C SER A 108 -0.17 -40.10 -29.37
N GLN A 109 -0.53 -41.18 -30.09
CA GLN A 109 -1.43 -42.23 -29.54
C GLN A 109 -0.81 -43.60 -29.16
N LEU A 110 0.52 -43.78 -29.09
CA LEU A 110 1.11 -45.05 -28.62
C LEU A 110 2.22 -44.84 -27.57
N ARG A 111 1.83 -44.69 -26.29
CA ARG A 111 2.73 -44.83 -25.13
C ARG A 111 2.14 -45.80 -24.11
N ARG A 112 2.63 -47.05 -24.09
CA ARG A 112 2.54 -47.97 -22.94
C ARG A 112 3.87 -48.71 -22.81
N LEU A 113 4.57 -48.46 -21.70
CA LEU A 113 5.91 -48.94 -21.39
C LEU A 113 5.94 -50.46 -21.11
N GLN A 114 6.84 -51.17 -21.79
CA GLN A 114 7.46 -52.39 -21.27
C GLN A 114 8.78 -51.97 -20.60
N MET A 115 8.89 -52.15 -19.28
CA MET A 115 10.17 -52.04 -18.57
C MET A 115 10.84 -53.42 -18.56
N GLY A 116 11.85 -53.61 -19.41
CA GLY A 116 12.80 -54.72 -19.31
C GLY A 116 14.19 -54.15 -19.50
N SER A 117 15.04 -54.22 -18.47
CA SER A 117 16.41 -53.71 -18.51
C SER A 117 17.33 -54.61 -19.34
N PRO A 118 17.91 -54.15 -20.46
CA PRO A 118 19.06 -54.79 -21.06
C PRO A 118 20.36 -54.19 -20.49
N MET A 119 21.41 -55.02 -20.34
CA MET A 119 22.77 -54.55 -20.03
C MET A 119 23.39 -53.87 -21.27
N PRO A 120 23.95 -52.66 -21.17
CA PRO A 120 24.64 -52.03 -22.30
C PRO A 120 26.11 -52.44 -22.34
N THR A 121 26.60 -52.84 -23.52
CA THR A 121 28.03 -52.94 -23.84
C THR A 121 28.24 -52.26 -25.19
N THR A 122 28.66 -51.00 -25.21
CA THR A 122 29.36 -50.37 -26.34
C THR A 122 29.95 -49.02 -25.93
N THR A 123 31.26 -48.87 -26.14
CA THR A 123 32.02 -47.63 -25.95
C THR A 123 31.88 -46.78 -27.20
N SER A 124 30.77 -46.05 -27.35
CA SER A 124 30.64 -45.02 -28.38
C SER A 124 31.03 -43.68 -27.77
N THR A 125 32.07 -43.04 -28.27
CA THR A 125 32.39 -41.65 -27.95
C THR A 125 31.34 -40.75 -28.59
N THR A 126 30.27 -40.49 -27.87
CA THR A 126 29.22 -39.55 -28.27
C THR A 126 29.79 -38.15 -28.38
N VAL A 127 29.75 -37.56 -29.57
CA VAL A 127 30.13 -36.16 -29.77
C VAL A 127 28.97 -35.29 -29.30
N VAL A 128 29.16 -34.59 -28.18
CA VAL A 128 28.19 -33.63 -27.63
C VAL A 128 28.61 -32.21 -28.03
N PRO A 129 27.68 -31.32 -28.44
CA PRO A 129 28.01 -29.92 -28.75
C PRO A 129 28.67 -29.20 -27.56
N VAL A 130 29.60 -28.28 -27.84
CA VAL A 130 30.34 -27.52 -26.79
C VAL A 130 29.42 -26.72 -25.87
N THR A 131 28.29 -26.26 -26.40
CA THR A 131 27.23 -25.55 -25.67
C THR A 131 26.69 -26.34 -24.49
N GLU A 132 26.61 -27.68 -24.55
CA GLU A 132 26.17 -28.51 -23.42
C GLU A 132 27.16 -28.55 -22.25
N SER A 133 28.41 -28.14 -22.47
CA SER A 133 29.39 -27.98 -21.39
C SER A 133 29.57 -26.52 -20.96
N SER A 134 28.89 -25.59 -21.64
CA SER A 134 29.03 -24.16 -21.41
C SER A 134 28.13 -23.69 -20.28
N CYS A 135 28.60 -22.72 -19.49
CA CYS A 135 27.77 -22.09 -18.48
C CYS A 135 26.70 -21.21 -19.14
N TYR A 136 25.55 -21.03 -18.47
CA TYR A 136 24.43 -20.24 -19.01
C TYR A 136 24.85 -18.82 -19.45
N GLN A 137 25.72 -18.18 -18.68
CA GLN A 137 26.28 -16.86 -18.94
C GLN A 137 27.19 -16.79 -20.18
N ASP A 138 27.77 -17.92 -20.59
CA ASP A 138 28.64 -17.99 -21.77
C ASP A 138 27.85 -18.24 -23.06
N LEU A 139 26.57 -18.60 -22.93
CA LEU A 139 25.67 -18.78 -24.05
C LEU A 139 25.28 -17.42 -24.64
N THR A 140 25.19 -17.37 -25.97
CA THR A 140 24.55 -16.24 -26.66
C THR A 140 23.07 -16.14 -26.26
N GLU A 141 22.47 -14.97 -26.41
CA GLU A 141 21.06 -14.77 -26.02
C GLU A 141 20.08 -15.72 -26.74
N ALA A 142 20.30 -15.99 -28.04
CA ALA A 142 19.50 -16.96 -28.77
C ALA A 142 19.64 -18.39 -28.20
N GLN A 143 20.84 -18.75 -27.73
CA GLN A 143 21.07 -20.02 -27.04
C GLN A 143 20.43 -20.04 -25.65
N GLN A 144 20.48 -18.94 -24.90
CA GLN A 144 19.77 -18.81 -23.61
C GLN A 144 18.26 -18.96 -23.77
N ASP A 145 17.69 -18.42 -24.84
CA ASP A 145 16.27 -18.58 -25.19
C ASP A 145 15.96 -20.00 -25.64
N ALA A 146 16.86 -20.66 -26.38
CA ALA A 146 16.73 -22.07 -26.70
C ALA A 146 16.71 -22.94 -25.42
N VAL A 147 17.60 -22.65 -24.45
CA VAL A 147 17.61 -23.32 -23.13
C VAL A 147 16.26 -23.15 -22.41
N ARG A 148 15.70 -21.94 -22.38
CA ARG A 148 14.38 -21.68 -21.79
C ARG A 148 13.24 -22.37 -22.54
N THR A 149 13.31 -22.41 -23.87
CA THR A 149 12.32 -23.09 -24.72
C THR A 149 12.29 -24.60 -24.45
N LEU A 150 13.45 -25.18 -24.13
CA LEU A 150 13.58 -26.56 -23.66
C LEU A 150 13.16 -26.74 -22.20
N ALA A 151 12.59 -25.72 -21.56
CA ALA A 151 12.12 -25.70 -20.18
C ALA A 151 13.24 -25.94 -19.14
N TYR A 152 14.47 -25.52 -19.42
CA TYR A 152 15.48 -25.39 -18.37
C TYR A 152 15.44 -24.00 -17.76
N SER A 153 15.54 -23.94 -16.44
CA SER A 153 15.93 -22.73 -15.71
C SER A 153 17.47 -22.63 -15.72
N ILE A 154 18.01 -21.48 -15.27
CA ILE A 154 19.47 -21.32 -15.10
C ILE A 154 19.99 -22.39 -14.13
N THR A 155 19.26 -22.61 -13.03
CA THR A 155 19.58 -23.63 -12.02
C THR A 155 19.61 -25.03 -12.61
N THR A 156 18.57 -25.44 -13.35
CA THR A 156 18.53 -26.79 -13.92
C THR A 156 19.52 -26.95 -15.06
N TRP A 157 19.81 -25.90 -15.83
CA TRP A 157 20.89 -25.92 -16.81
C TRP A 157 22.26 -26.14 -16.15
N HIS A 158 22.62 -25.34 -15.14
CA HIS A 158 23.87 -25.52 -14.41
C HIS A 158 23.92 -26.90 -13.72
N LEU A 159 22.85 -27.33 -13.04
CA LEU A 159 22.80 -28.63 -12.38
C LEU A 159 22.99 -29.80 -13.37
N CYS A 160 22.43 -29.68 -14.58
CA CYS A 160 22.41 -30.79 -15.53
C CYS A 160 23.55 -30.82 -16.52
N LYS A 161 24.00 -29.66 -16.98
CA LYS A 161 24.93 -29.53 -18.09
C LYS A 161 26.34 -29.24 -17.58
N ASN A 162 26.47 -28.33 -16.62
CA ASN A 162 27.76 -28.05 -16.01
C ASN A 162 27.62 -27.53 -14.56
N PRO A 163 27.71 -28.42 -13.55
CA PRO A 163 27.54 -28.06 -12.14
C PRO A 163 28.63 -27.15 -11.58
N SER A 164 29.73 -26.95 -12.32
CA SER A 164 30.85 -26.09 -11.90
C SER A 164 30.64 -24.61 -12.22
N CYS A 165 29.54 -24.26 -12.91
CA CYS A 165 29.22 -22.90 -13.27
C CYS A 165 28.83 -22.07 -12.06
N SER A 166 29.37 -20.85 -11.97
CA SER A 166 28.85 -19.84 -11.06
C SER A 166 27.53 -19.28 -11.58
N TRP A 167 26.71 -18.76 -10.68
CA TRP A 167 25.52 -18.00 -11.06
C TRP A 167 25.91 -16.78 -11.91
N PRO A 168 25.14 -16.39 -12.95
CA PRO A 168 25.47 -15.25 -13.79
C PRO A 168 25.43 -13.93 -13.01
N ASP A 169 26.43 -13.08 -13.21
CA ASP A 169 26.47 -11.75 -12.58
C ASP A 169 25.27 -10.91 -13.01
N GLY A 170 24.62 -10.25 -12.04
CA GLY A 170 23.51 -9.33 -12.28
C GLY A 170 22.16 -9.98 -12.60
N ILE A 171 22.05 -11.31 -12.55
CA ILE A 171 20.76 -12.02 -12.55
C ILE A 171 20.43 -12.38 -11.10
N PRO A 172 19.22 -12.07 -10.58
CA PRO A 172 18.82 -12.48 -9.24
C PRO A 172 18.84 -14.00 -9.08
N GLU A 173 19.35 -14.49 -7.95
CA GLU A 173 19.32 -15.92 -7.61
C GLU A 173 17.87 -16.44 -7.47
N PRO A 174 17.63 -17.76 -7.57
CA PRO A 174 16.28 -18.33 -7.47
C PRO A 174 15.56 -18.05 -6.13
N ASN A 175 16.33 -17.79 -5.07
CA ASN A 175 15.87 -17.44 -3.73
C ASN A 175 15.85 -15.92 -3.48
N ALA A 176 16.17 -15.10 -4.48
CA ALA A 176 16.14 -13.65 -4.35
C ALA A 176 14.71 -13.18 -4.02
N PRO A 177 14.56 -12.09 -3.24
CA PRO A 177 13.25 -11.52 -2.96
C PRO A 177 12.48 -11.23 -4.25
N CYS A 178 11.18 -11.55 -4.27
CA CYS A 178 10.36 -11.42 -5.48
C CYS A 178 10.44 -10.02 -6.11
N LEU A 179 10.55 -8.96 -5.31
CA LEU A 179 10.66 -7.58 -5.82
C LEU A 179 11.98 -7.29 -6.52
N GLU A 180 13.07 -7.92 -6.10
CA GLU A 180 14.36 -7.82 -6.80
C GLU A 180 14.28 -8.51 -8.17
N VAL A 181 13.67 -9.70 -8.20
CA VAL A 181 13.39 -10.44 -9.44
C VAL A 181 12.52 -9.60 -10.39
N LEU A 182 11.45 -8.98 -9.87
CA LEU A 182 10.57 -8.12 -10.66
C LEU A 182 11.27 -6.87 -11.19
N ALA A 183 12.09 -6.19 -10.37
CA ALA A 183 12.85 -5.02 -10.78
C ALA A 183 13.91 -5.37 -11.85
N TRP A 184 14.53 -6.55 -11.72
CA TRP A 184 15.42 -7.09 -12.74
C TRP A 184 14.69 -7.38 -14.05
N PHE A 185 13.47 -7.94 -14.01
CA PHE A 185 12.68 -8.15 -15.21
C PHE A 185 12.28 -6.84 -15.88
N ASP A 186 11.73 -5.89 -15.12
CA ASP A 186 11.35 -4.58 -15.64
C ASP A 186 12.57 -3.88 -16.28
N SER A 187 13.75 -3.94 -15.66
CA SER A 187 14.96 -3.32 -16.23
C SER A 187 15.51 -4.09 -17.44
N SER A 188 15.72 -5.39 -17.34
CA SER A 188 16.38 -6.21 -18.38
C SER A 188 15.57 -6.33 -19.67
N LEU A 189 14.24 -6.33 -19.55
CA LEU A 189 13.32 -6.47 -20.68
C LEU A 189 13.07 -5.11 -21.34
N TYR A 190 12.75 -4.07 -20.55
CA TYR A 190 12.37 -2.76 -21.11
C TYR A 190 13.55 -1.83 -21.43
N SER A 191 14.79 -2.17 -21.04
CA SER A 191 15.97 -1.42 -21.47
C SER A 191 16.36 -1.66 -22.94
N ARG A 192 15.70 -2.60 -23.63
CA ARG A 192 16.06 -3.05 -24.99
C ARG A 192 15.08 -2.51 -26.03
N THR A 193 15.58 -2.24 -27.23
CA THR A 193 14.68 -1.94 -28.36
C THR A 193 14.03 -3.22 -28.88
N TRP A 194 12.86 -3.11 -29.53
CA TRP A 194 12.16 -4.26 -30.09
C TRP A 194 13.01 -5.08 -31.08
N VAL A 195 13.92 -4.42 -31.80
CA VAL A 195 14.81 -5.06 -32.79
C VAL A 195 15.92 -5.86 -32.10
N ASP A 196 16.38 -5.42 -30.93
CA ASP A 196 17.44 -6.08 -30.16
C ASP A 196 16.94 -7.35 -29.43
N LEU A 197 15.63 -7.56 -29.38
CA LEU A 197 15.06 -8.80 -28.86
C LEU A 197 15.28 -9.96 -29.84
N THR A 198 15.38 -11.18 -29.33
CA THR A 198 15.38 -12.38 -30.17
C THR A 198 13.98 -12.61 -30.76
N ASP A 199 13.90 -13.43 -31.82
CA ASP A 199 12.62 -13.82 -32.40
C ASP A 199 11.74 -14.54 -31.37
N SER A 200 12.31 -15.41 -30.53
CA SER A 200 11.58 -16.12 -29.49
C SER A 200 10.96 -15.17 -28.45
N LYS A 201 11.71 -14.16 -27.99
CA LYS A 201 11.17 -13.13 -27.07
C LYS A 201 10.11 -12.28 -27.73
N ARG A 202 10.30 -11.86 -28.98
CA ARG A 202 9.28 -11.12 -29.74
C ARG A 202 8.00 -11.92 -29.88
N SER A 203 8.08 -13.19 -30.29
CA SER A 203 6.89 -14.05 -30.41
C SER A 203 6.17 -14.25 -29.07
N ALA A 204 6.90 -14.41 -27.97
CA ALA A 204 6.30 -14.48 -26.63
C ALA A 204 5.59 -13.16 -26.25
N LEU A 205 6.22 -12.02 -26.52
CA LEU A 205 5.63 -10.70 -26.28
C LEU A 205 4.40 -10.45 -27.15
N GLU A 206 4.43 -10.87 -28.42
CA GLU A 206 3.29 -10.80 -29.35
C GLU A 206 2.09 -11.62 -28.84
N LEU A 207 2.34 -12.81 -28.28
CA LEU A 207 1.28 -13.61 -27.61
C LEU A 207 0.68 -12.89 -26.40
N LEU A 208 1.48 -12.10 -25.69
CA LEU A 208 1.02 -11.20 -24.63
C LEU A 208 0.36 -9.92 -25.18
N GLY A 209 0.26 -9.74 -26.50
CA GLY A 209 -0.43 -8.62 -27.12
C GLY A 209 0.45 -7.40 -27.38
N TRP A 210 1.77 -7.53 -27.22
CA TRP A 210 2.71 -6.50 -27.66
C TRP A 210 2.78 -6.45 -29.18
N ALA A 211 3.09 -5.27 -29.69
CA ALA A 211 3.48 -5.05 -31.07
C ALA A 211 4.67 -4.09 -31.06
N SER A 212 5.47 -4.10 -32.12
CA SER A 212 6.63 -3.19 -32.26
C SER A 212 6.25 -1.72 -32.02
N SER A 213 5.10 -1.27 -32.54
CA SER A 213 4.61 0.10 -32.33
C SER A 213 4.24 0.41 -30.88
N ARG A 214 3.63 -0.54 -30.17
CA ARG A 214 3.28 -0.41 -28.75
C ARG A 214 4.51 -0.44 -27.84
N TRP A 215 5.51 -1.25 -28.20
CA TRP A 215 6.76 -1.35 -27.46
C TRP A 215 7.47 0.00 -27.37
N VAL A 216 7.61 0.69 -28.51
CA VAL A 216 8.22 2.03 -28.56
C VAL A 216 7.42 3.06 -27.74
N GLN A 217 6.10 2.91 -27.69
CA GLN A 217 5.22 3.80 -26.92
C GLN A 217 5.06 3.36 -25.46
N MET A 218 5.69 2.27 -25.02
CA MET A 218 5.48 1.68 -23.70
C MET A 218 3.98 1.51 -23.35
N ASP A 219 3.16 1.20 -24.37
CA ASP A 219 1.71 0.97 -24.22
C ASP A 219 1.47 -0.48 -23.81
N PHE A 220 1.45 -0.73 -22.50
CA PHE A 220 1.27 -2.06 -21.95
C PHE A 220 -0.04 -2.71 -22.45
N PRO A 221 0.03 -3.93 -23.01
CA PRO A 221 -1.17 -4.64 -23.46
C PRO A 221 -2.05 -5.06 -22.27
N LEU A 222 -3.34 -5.28 -22.56
CA LEU A 222 -4.34 -5.63 -21.55
C LEU A 222 -4.03 -6.92 -20.77
N SER A 223 -3.22 -7.82 -21.33
CA SER A 223 -2.77 -9.03 -20.62
C SER A 223 -2.06 -8.68 -19.31
N TYR A 224 -1.29 -7.59 -19.25
CA TYR A 224 -0.59 -7.15 -18.03
C TYR A 224 -1.51 -6.61 -16.93
N ALA A 225 -2.80 -6.39 -17.25
CA ALA A 225 -3.83 -6.07 -16.27
C ALA A 225 -4.57 -7.32 -15.75
N GLN A 226 -4.39 -8.47 -16.38
CA GLN A 226 -5.05 -9.72 -16.01
C GLN A 226 -4.28 -10.43 -14.89
N LEU A 227 -5.02 -11.11 -14.01
CA LEU A 227 -4.41 -12.04 -13.06
C LEU A 227 -3.75 -13.19 -13.81
N TRP A 228 -2.76 -13.84 -13.20
CA TRP A 228 -2.11 -15.01 -13.83
C TRP A 228 -3.14 -16.07 -14.21
N SER A 229 -4.13 -16.33 -13.35
CA SER A 229 -5.21 -17.30 -13.59
C SER A 229 -6.17 -16.92 -14.73
N GLU A 230 -6.20 -15.65 -15.13
CA GLU A 230 -7.05 -15.14 -16.21
C GLU A 230 -6.35 -15.16 -17.57
N LEU A 231 -5.02 -15.28 -17.58
CA LEU A 231 -4.26 -15.46 -18.80
C LEU A 231 -4.64 -16.77 -19.50
N GLN A 232 -4.67 -16.74 -20.84
CA GLN A 232 -4.79 -17.97 -21.61
C GLN A 232 -3.56 -18.88 -21.38
N PRO A 233 -3.68 -20.21 -21.49
CA PRO A 233 -2.54 -21.11 -21.29
C PRO A 233 -1.30 -20.74 -22.13
N ARG A 234 -1.48 -20.34 -23.39
CA ARG A 234 -0.39 -19.87 -24.26
C ARG A 234 0.25 -18.56 -23.79
N GLN A 235 -0.53 -17.69 -23.15
CA GLN A 235 -0.02 -16.45 -22.56
C GLN A 235 0.77 -16.73 -21.28
N GLN A 236 0.31 -17.68 -20.45
CA GLN A 236 1.07 -18.14 -19.28
C GLN A 236 2.40 -18.78 -19.70
N GLU A 237 2.41 -19.62 -20.74
CA GLU A 237 3.64 -20.18 -21.31
C GLU A 237 4.58 -19.09 -21.84
N ALA A 238 4.05 -18.10 -22.56
CA ALA A 238 4.82 -16.96 -23.05
C ALA A 238 5.39 -16.10 -21.91
N ALA A 239 4.61 -15.84 -20.86
CA ALA A 239 5.06 -15.13 -19.66
C ALA A 239 6.16 -15.92 -18.93
N THR A 240 5.97 -17.23 -18.77
CA THR A 240 6.95 -18.14 -18.16
C THR A 240 8.25 -18.14 -18.97
N PHE A 241 8.17 -18.18 -20.30
CA PHE A 241 9.33 -18.11 -21.19
C PHE A 241 10.13 -16.79 -21.01
N LEU A 242 9.43 -15.67 -20.84
CA LEU A 242 10.06 -14.38 -20.53
C LEU A 242 10.66 -14.34 -19.12
N GLY A 243 10.28 -15.28 -18.25
CA GLY A 243 10.81 -15.49 -16.90
C GLY A 243 9.83 -15.12 -15.78
N TYR A 244 8.62 -14.69 -16.11
CA TYR A 244 7.60 -14.41 -15.10
C TYR A 244 7.14 -15.69 -14.41
N SER A 245 7.00 -15.64 -13.09
CA SER A 245 6.28 -16.62 -12.30
C SER A 245 4.90 -16.06 -11.96
N VAL A 246 4.05 -16.87 -11.32
CA VAL A 246 2.76 -16.39 -10.78
C VAL A 246 3.00 -15.22 -9.83
N GLU A 247 4.00 -15.34 -8.96
CA GLU A 247 4.35 -14.35 -7.95
C GLU A 247 4.84 -13.06 -8.58
N THR A 248 5.76 -13.10 -9.55
CA THR A 248 6.28 -11.86 -10.16
C THR A 248 5.26 -11.21 -11.11
N TRP A 249 4.41 -12.00 -11.76
CA TRP A 249 3.30 -11.48 -12.57
C TRP A 249 2.27 -10.74 -11.73
N GLU A 250 1.88 -11.31 -10.59
CA GLU A 250 0.99 -10.69 -9.60
C GLU A 250 1.74 -9.66 -8.71
N ARG A 251 2.83 -9.07 -9.24
CA ARG A 251 3.60 -7.98 -8.62
C ARG A 251 4.04 -8.28 -7.17
N CYS A 252 4.32 -9.55 -6.89
CA CYS A 252 4.77 -10.05 -5.59
C CYS A 252 3.76 -9.83 -4.46
N GLU A 253 2.45 -9.81 -4.76
CA GLU A 253 1.39 -9.54 -3.78
C GLU A 253 1.50 -10.43 -2.53
N ARG A 254 1.80 -11.71 -2.71
CA ARG A 254 1.95 -12.70 -1.62
C ARG A 254 3.36 -12.83 -1.05
N ALA A 255 4.37 -12.35 -1.78
CA ALA A 255 5.77 -12.59 -1.49
C ALA A 255 6.47 -11.39 -0.84
N ALA A 256 5.89 -10.20 -0.95
CA ALA A 256 6.44 -8.97 -0.39
C ALA A 256 5.38 -8.18 0.40
N PRO A 257 5.76 -7.56 1.54
CA PRO A 257 4.86 -6.70 2.30
C PRO A 257 4.29 -5.58 1.43
N CYS A 258 3.00 -5.26 1.63
CA CYS A 258 2.32 -4.22 0.85
C CYS A 258 3.08 -2.88 0.90
N ILE A 259 3.57 -2.48 2.08
CA ILE A 259 4.30 -1.20 2.26
C ILE A 259 5.56 -1.14 1.39
N THR A 260 6.34 -2.22 1.31
CA THR A 260 7.54 -2.25 0.45
C THR A 260 7.17 -2.13 -1.02
N ARG A 261 6.04 -2.73 -1.45
CA ARG A 261 5.52 -2.57 -2.81
C ARG A 261 5.05 -1.15 -3.09
N LEU A 262 4.36 -0.54 -2.14
CA LEU A 262 3.91 0.85 -2.23
C LEU A 262 5.11 1.82 -2.36
N GLU A 263 6.13 1.67 -1.52
CA GLU A 263 7.37 2.47 -1.57
C GLU A 263 8.04 2.40 -2.95
N LEU A 264 8.12 1.21 -3.55
CA LEU A 264 8.69 1.03 -4.89
C LEU A 264 7.84 1.71 -5.98
N LEU A 265 6.51 1.61 -5.89
CA LEU A 265 5.60 2.26 -6.83
C LEU A 265 5.71 3.78 -6.72
N GLU A 266 5.68 4.33 -5.50
CA GLU A 266 5.83 5.76 -5.28
C GLU A 266 7.18 6.28 -5.79
N THR A 267 8.27 5.54 -5.52
CA THR A 267 9.60 5.89 -6.03
C THR A 267 9.59 5.92 -7.55
N LYS A 268 9.08 4.86 -8.20
CA LYS A 268 8.97 4.77 -9.67
C LYS A 268 8.18 5.96 -10.23
N TRP A 269 7.01 6.25 -9.67
CA TRP A 269 6.13 7.31 -10.18
C TRP A 269 6.63 8.72 -9.87
N SER A 270 7.32 8.94 -8.75
CA SER A 270 7.88 10.25 -8.38
C SER A 270 8.97 10.74 -9.35
N THR A 271 9.65 9.81 -10.04
CA THR A 271 10.71 10.14 -11.00
C THR A 271 10.21 10.49 -12.39
N ILE A 272 8.94 10.24 -12.70
CA ILE A 272 8.39 10.40 -14.05
C ILE A 272 7.53 11.66 -14.11
N SER A 273 7.92 12.63 -14.94
CA SER A 273 7.07 13.79 -15.19
C SER A 273 5.93 13.43 -16.14
N TRP A 274 4.77 14.08 -15.97
CA TRP A 274 3.60 13.85 -16.83
C TRP A 274 3.93 14.00 -18.33
N ARG A 275 4.81 14.93 -18.69
CA ARG A 275 5.20 15.21 -20.09
C ARG A 275 6.11 14.14 -20.68
N GLU A 276 6.87 13.43 -19.85
CA GLU A 276 7.73 12.32 -20.29
C GLU A 276 6.94 11.01 -20.42
N MET A 277 5.75 10.94 -19.81
CA MET A 277 4.86 9.81 -19.99
C MET A 277 4.35 9.73 -21.43
N GLN A 278 4.29 8.52 -21.95
CA GLN A 278 3.76 8.25 -23.28
C GLN A 278 2.24 8.48 -23.32
N GLN A 279 1.73 8.99 -24.44
CA GLN A 279 0.32 9.38 -24.57
C GLN A 279 -0.68 8.27 -24.21
N PRO A 280 -0.49 7.00 -24.65
CA PRO A 280 -1.40 5.91 -24.28
C PRO A 280 -1.47 5.68 -22.77
N PHE A 281 -0.36 5.87 -22.04
CA PHE A 281 -0.33 5.75 -20.59
C PHE A 281 -1.01 6.95 -19.91
N GLN A 282 -0.77 8.17 -20.41
CA GLN A 282 -1.50 9.36 -19.93
C GLN A 282 -3.02 9.20 -20.10
N ASP A 283 -3.48 8.63 -21.22
CA ASP A 283 -4.91 8.45 -21.48
C ASP A 283 -5.56 7.50 -20.46
N ARG A 284 -4.85 6.44 -20.05
CA ARG A 284 -5.25 5.55 -18.95
C ARG A 284 -5.27 6.26 -17.60
N LEU A 285 -4.27 7.08 -17.30
CA LEU A 285 -4.27 7.90 -16.09
C LEU A 285 -5.41 8.94 -16.07
N LYS A 286 -5.83 9.45 -17.24
CA LYS A 286 -7.02 10.31 -17.34
C LYS A 286 -8.31 9.57 -17.02
N GLU A 287 -8.41 8.27 -17.30
CA GLU A 287 -9.55 7.44 -16.84
C GLU A 287 -9.60 7.39 -15.31
N LEU A 288 -8.43 7.39 -14.67
CA LEU A 288 -8.28 7.57 -13.23
C LEU A 288 -8.43 9.04 -12.78
N GLY A 289 -8.89 9.94 -13.65
CA GLY A 289 -9.10 11.35 -13.31
C GLY A 289 -7.82 12.15 -13.06
N TYR A 290 -6.65 11.64 -13.44
CA TYR A 290 -5.42 12.43 -13.45
C TYR A 290 -5.37 13.32 -14.68
N ASP A 291 -4.81 14.51 -14.49
CA ASP A 291 -4.39 15.41 -15.54
C ASP A 291 -2.97 15.92 -15.20
N GLU A 292 -2.34 16.66 -16.12
CA GLU A 292 -0.98 17.18 -15.91
C GLU A 292 -0.86 17.97 -14.61
N LYS A 293 -1.88 18.78 -14.28
CA LYS A 293 -1.89 19.62 -13.10
C LYS A 293 -2.00 18.78 -11.83
N ARG A 294 -2.92 17.82 -11.80
CA ARG A 294 -3.15 16.90 -10.68
C ARG A 294 -1.95 16.00 -10.42
N TRP A 295 -1.34 15.45 -11.48
CA TRP A 295 -0.12 14.65 -11.37
C TRP A 295 1.02 15.46 -10.75
N THR A 296 1.31 16.62 -11.33
CA THR A 296 2.40 17.50 -10.86
C THR A 296 2.14 18.02 -9.44
N ASN A 297 0.88 18.25 -9.08
CA ASN A 297 0.52 18.71 -7.76
C ASN A 297 0.49 17.59 -6.71
N GLY A 298 0.45 16.31 -7.10
CA GLY A 298 0.17 15.20 -6.18
C GLY A 298 -1.31 15.07 -5.78
N ASP A 299 -2.22 15.75 -6.50
CA ASP A 299 -3.67 15.70 -6.22
C ASP A 299 -4.29 14.45 -6.89
N GLY A 300 -4.18 13.28 -6.26
CA GLY A 300 -4.80 12.04 -6.76
C GLY A 300 -6.34 12.08 -6.67
N ALA A 301 -7.02 12.25 -7.79
CA ALA A 301 -8.49 12.44 -7.81
C ALA A 301 -9.30 11.15 -7.58
N THR A 302 -8.76 9.99 -7.97
CA THR A 302 -9.41 8.68 -7.82
C THR A 302 -8.94 7.85 -6.64
N LEU A 303 -7.86 8.24 -5.95
CA LEU A 303 -7.43 7.60 -4.70
C LEU A 303 -8.47 7.72 -3.56
N LYS A 304 -9.63 8.34 -3.82
CA LYS A 304 -10.78 8.38 -2.91
C LYS A 304 -11.76 7.21 -3.10
N LYS A 305 -11.71 6.50 -4.23
CA LYS A 305 -12.50 5.28 -4.44
C LYS A 305 -11.72 4.09 -3.90
N ALA A 306 -12.38 3.24 -3.10
CA ALA A 306 -11.81 1.95 -2.75
C ALA A 306 -11.60 1.12 -4.03
N TYR A 307 -10.60 0.23 -4.03
CA TYR A 307 -10.29 -0.60 -5.20
C TYR A 307 -11.51 -1.36 -5.74
N VAL A 308 -12.36 -1.84 -4.83
CA VAL A 308 -13.60 -2.57 -5.15
C VAL A 308 -14.68 -1.72 -5.83
N ASP A 309 -14.58 -0.39 -5.75
CA ASP A 309 -15.53 0.57 -6.35
C ASP A 309 -15.05 1.08 -7.72
N LEU A 310 -13.88 0.62 -8.19
CA LEU A 310 -13.36 0.97 -9.49
C LEU A 310 -14.15 0.26 -10.60
N THR A 311 -14.37 0.96 -11.71
CA THR A 311 -14.87 0.34 -12.94
C THR A 311 -13.81 -0.60 -13.54
N ASP A 312 -14.21 -1.48 -14.47
CA ASP A 312 -13.26 -2.39 -15.14
C ASP A 312 -12.11 -1.62 -15.83
N ALA A 313 -12.43 -0.49 -16.48
CA ALA A 313 -11.44 0.37 -17.13
C ALA A 313 -10.47 1.01 -16.12
N GLU A 314 -11.01 1.56 -15.01
CA GLU A 314 -10.19 2.09 -13.92
C GLU A 314 -9.30 0.99 -13.32
N THR A 315 -9.84 -0.21 -13.06
CA THR A 315 -9.09 -1.35 -12.52
C THR A 315 -7.94 -1.76 -13.45
N ILE A 316 -8.19 -1.83 -14.75
CA ILE A 316 -7.14 -2.08 -15.76
C ILE A 316 -6.07 -1.00 -15.69
N SER A 317 -6.45 0.27 -15.65
CA SER A 317 -5.53 1.40 -15.60
C SER A 317 -4.70 1.40 -14.31
N VAL A 318 -5.29 1.07 -13.15
CA VAL A 318 -4.60 0.92 -11.87
C VAL A 318 -3.56 -0.21 -11.92
N ARG A 319 -3.94 -1.39 -12.44
CA ARG A 319 -3.03 -2.53 -12.55
C ARG A 319 -1.86 -2.28 -13.50
N LEU A 320 -2.09 -1.58 -14.59
CA LEU A 320 -1.02 -1.21 -15.52
C LEU A 320 -0.10 -0.12 -14.96
N ALA A 321 -0.61 0.72 -14.05
CA ALA A 321 0.22 1.59 -13.22
C ALA A 321 0.96 0.82 -12.11
N GLY A 322 0.83 -0.52 -12.05
CA GLY A 322 1.56 -1.39 -11.14
C GLY A 322 0.91 -1.54 -9.76
N TYR A 323 -0.20 -0.86 -9.50
CA TYR A 323 -0.95 -1.02 -8.26
C TYR A 323 -1.80 -2.28 -8.31
N VAL A 324 -1.80 -3.01 -7.21
CA VAL A 324 -2.77 -4.07 -6.89
C VAL A 324 -3.71 -3.59 -5.78
N SER A 325 -4.73 -4.37 -5.45
CA SER A 325 -5.82 -3.95 -4.54
C SER A 325 -5.30 -3.33 -3.24
N ASP A 326 -4.38 -4.01 -2.57
CA ASP A 326 -3.88 -3.54 -1.28
C ASP A 326 -3.05 -2.26 -1.39
N THR A 327 -2.15 -2.15 -2.37
CA THR A 327 -1.35 -0.94 -2.59
C THR A 327 -2.17 0.25 -3.05
N TRP A 328 -3.26 0.03 -3.81
CA TRP A 328 -4.16 1.10 -4.25
C TRP A 328 -4.88 1.75 -3.07
N ASP A 329 -5.40 0.94 -2.16
CA ASP A 329 -6.05 1.41 -0.93
C ASP A 329 -5.01 1.89 0.13
N GLY A 330 -3.75 2.03 -0.27
CA GLY A 330 -2.66 2.55 0.56
C GLY A 330 -2.21 1.59 1.64
N CYS A 331 -2.30 0.27 1.41
CA CYS A 331 -1.96 -0.80 2.35
C CYS A 331 -2.78 -0.72 3.66
N PRO A 332 -4.11 -0.86 3.59
CA PRO A 332 -4.98 -0.74 4.76
C PRO A 332 -4.70 -1.81 5.83
N ASP A 333 -4.26 -3.00 5.40
CA ASP A 333 -3.96 -4.13 6.28
C ASP A 333 -2.51 -4.13 6.81
N ALA A 334 -1.69 -3.13 6.45
CA ALA A 334 -0.35 -3.02 6.99
C ALA A 334 -0.40 -2.86 8.51
N GLN A 335 0.50 -3.56 9.22
CA GLN A 335 0.61 -3.38 10.66
C GLN A 335 0.92 -1.91 10.96
N CYS A 336 0.30 -1.38 12.02
CA CYS A 336 0.43 0.04 12.32
C CYS A 336 1.90 0.47 12.40
N GLU A 337 2.75 -0.30 13.10
CA GLU A 337 4.17 0.01 13.28
C GLU A 337 4.93 0.10 11.95
N GLU A 338 4.64 -0.82 11.01
CA GLU A 338 5.24 -0.81 9.67
C GLU A 338 4.81 0.43 8.88
N ARG A 339 3.51 0.74 8.91
CA ARG A 339 2.96 1.92 8.24
C ARG A 339 3.50 3.23 8.83
N PHE A 340 3.58 3.33 10.15
CA PHE A 340 4.17 4.48 10.84
C PHE A 340 5.65 4.65 10.49
N SER A 341 6.40 3.55 10.46
CA SER A 341 7.81 3.56 10.07
C SER A 341 8.00 4.01 8.61
N TYR A 342 7.12 3.57 7.71
CA TYR A 342 7.09 4.03 6.32
C TYR A 342 6.82 5.53 6.22
N LEU A 343 5.77 6.04 6.88
CA LEU A 343 5.46 7.48 6.86
C LEU A 343 6.61 8.32 7.40
N LYS A 344 7.26 7.85 8.48
CA LYS A 344 8.43 8.50 9.05
C LYS A 344 9.59 8.56 8.05
N ARG A 345 9.91 7.45 7.37
CA ARG A 345 10.96 7.41 6.34
C ARG A 345 10.61 8.26 5.11
N LYS A 346 9.36 8.18 4.65
CA LYS A 346 8.86 8.94 3.50
C LYS A 346 9.11 10.43 3.70
N TYR A 347 8.84 10.96 4.88
CA TYR A 347 8.93 12.40 5.14
C TYR A 347 10.18 12.86 5.90
N SER A 348 11.05 11.95 6.41
CA SER A 348 12.23 12.34 7.20
C SER A 348 13.28 13.11 6.41
N ASP A 349 13.50 12.74 5.14
CA ASP A 349 14.60 13.26 4.32
C ASP A 349 14.11 14.16 3.18
N ILE A 350 12.79 14.38 3.08
CA ILE A 350 12.20 15.25 2.07
C ILE A 350 12.33 16.71 2.51
N GLN A 351 12.99 17.51 1.67
CA GLN A 351 13.02 18.97 1.81
C GLN A 351 11.61 19.54 1.56
N TRP A 352 11.23 20.61 2.28
CA TRP A 352 9.92 21.25 2.09
C TRP A 352 9.62 21.62 0.63
N SER A 353 10.64 22.09 -0.10
CA SER A 353 10.53 22.42 -1.53
C SER A 353 10.35 21.20 -2.44
N ALA A 354 10.76 20.01 -2.00
CA ALA A 354 10.66 18.76 -2.74
C ALA A 354 9.29 18.06 -2.56
N LEU A 355 8.51 18.42 -1.53
CA LEU A 355 7.12 18.00 -1.39
C LEU A 355 6.30 18.44 -2.61
N THR A 356 5.29 17.65 -2.97
CA THR A 356 4.32 18.08 -3.97
C THR A 356 3.48 19.26 -3.45
N VAL A 357 2.80 19.98 -4.34
CA VAL A 357 1.96 21.14 -3.94
C VAL A 357 0.85 20.71 -2.99
N ALA A 358 0.23 19.56 -3.24
CA ALA A 358 -0.83 18.98 -2.42
C ALA A 358 -0.30 18.57 -1.04
N GLU A 359 0.84 17.87 -0.99
CA GLU A 359 1.46 17.48 0.29
C GLU A 359 1.84 18.70 1.12
N ARG A 360 2.48 19.72 0.52
CA ARG A 360 2.77 20.97 1.25
C ARG A 360 1.51 21.60 1.82
N ARG A 361 0.43 21.64 1.04
CA ARG A 361 -0.85 22.21 1.48
C ARG A 361 -1.46 21.40 2.63
N ALA A 362 -1.42 20.07 2.53
CA ALA A 362 -1.89 19.18 3.59
C ALA A 362 -1.09 19.41 4.88
N TRP A 363 0.24 19.45 4.79
CA TRP A 363 1.12 19.76 5.92
C TRP A 363 0.88 21.17 6.49
N GLN A 364 0.61 22.18 5.66
CA GLN A 364 0.25 23.53 6.11
C GLN A 364 -1.07 23.56 6.90
N LEU A 365 -2.07 22.78 6.49
CA LEU A 365 -3.33 22.64 7.23
C LEU A 365 -3.14 21.92 8.57
N LEU A 366 -2.12 21.07 8.66
CA LEU A 366 -1.58 20.51 9.90
C LEU A 366 -0.59 21.47 10.60
N GLY A 367 -0.65 22.77 10.32
CA GLY A 367 0.15 23.78 11.03
C GLY A 367 1.64 23.77 10.75
N HIS A 368 2.13 22.98 9.77
CA HIS A 368 3.54 23.03 9.39
C HIS A 368 3.84 24.26 8.53
N THR A 369 5.03 24.80 8.75
CA THR A 369 5.63 25.81 7.88
C THR A 369 7.01 25.32 7.44
N GLU A 370 7.58 25.91 6.40
CA GLU A 370 8.93 25.58 5.94
C GLU A 370 9.97 25.66 7.09
N ASN A 371 9.87 26.69 7.92
CA ASN A 371 10.76 26.87 9.08
C ASN A 371 10.57 25.78 10.14
N LEU A 372 9.34 25.34 10.38
CA LEU A 372 9.06 24.27 11.34
C LEU A 372 9.46 22.90 10.80
N TRP A 373 9.36 22.69 9.48
CA TRP A 373 9.78 21.45 8.83
C TRP A 373 11.26 21.16 9.06
N LEU A 374 12.11 22.18 9.00
CA LEU A 374 13.55 22.07 9.30
C LEU A 374 13.83 21.64 10.76
N GLY A 375 12.91 21.93 11.69
CA GLY A 375 13.02 21.52 13.10
C GLY A 375 12.52 20.10 13.39
N GLY A 376 12.04 19.37 12.37
CA GLY A 376 11.42 18.06 12.48
C GLY A 376 9.90 18.09 12.53
N MET A 377 9.27 16.98 12.14
CA MET A 377 7.81 16.91 11.94
C MET A 377 6.97 17.06 13.22
N MET A 378 7.53 16.89 14.42
CA MET A 378 6.71 16.77 15.65
C MET A 378 6.41 18.11 16.35
N ASN A 379 6.89 19.25 15.83
CA ASN A 379 6.86 20.52 16.54
C ASN A 379 5.58 21.35 16.32
N THR A 380 4.57 20.82 15.63
CA THR A 380 3.33 21.53 15.35
C THR A 380 2.25 21.23 16.39
N VAL A 381 1.35 22.20 16.61
CA VAL A 381 0.24 22.05 17.56
C VAL A 381 -0.65 20.86 17.18
N SER A 382 -0.92 20.65 15.89
CA SER A 382 -1.75 19.51 15.47
C SER A 382 -1.10 18.16 15.75
N MET A 383 0.23 18.04 15.67
CA MET A 383 0.94 16.80 16.04
C MET A 383 0.92 16.52 17.54
N GLN A 384 0.42 17.46 18.36
CA GLN A 384 0.14 17.26 19.78
C GLN A 384 -1.33 16.92 20.05
N LEU A 385 -2.21 17.05 19.04
CA LEU A 385 -3.62 16.70 19.14
C LEU A 385 -3.81 15.20 18.90
N THR A 386 -4.78 14.62 19.61
CA THR A 386 -5.26 13.27 19.30
C THR A 386 -5.97 13.25 17.94
N TRP A 387 -6.14 12.07 17.33
CA TRP A 387 -6.85 11.96 16.05
C TRP A 387 -8.27 12.57 16.13
N ASP A 388 -8.97 12.36 17.24
CA ASP A 388 -10.33 12.87 17.44
C ASP A 388 -10.38 14.39 17.73
N GLU A 389 -9.25 14.98 18.12
CA GLU A 389 -9.10 16.41 18.34
C GLU A 389 -8.79 17.19 17.06
N LEU A 390 -8.32 16.50 16.02
CA LEU A 390 -8.16 17.10 14.70
C LEU A 390 -9.52 17.51 14.12
N SER A 391 -9.55 18.67 13.47
CA SER A 391 -10.73 19.06 12.68
C SER A 391 -11.00 18.03 11.58
N LEU A 392 -12.25 17.97 11.08
CA LEU A 392 -12.59 17.09 9.96
C LEU A 392 -11.70 17.33 8.74
N GLU A 393 -11.35 18.60 8.47
CA GLU A 393 -10.43 18.96 7.39
C GLU A 393 -9.00 18.46 7.67
N GLN A 394 -8.50 18.64 8.89
CA GLN A 394 -7.17 18.16 9.28
C GLN A 394 -7.06 16.64 9.21
N ARG A 395 -8.09 15.89 9.65
CA ARG A 395 -8.13 14.43 9.49
C ARG A 395 -8.06 14.03 8.04
N ALA A 396 -8.86 14.65 7.17
CA ALA A 396 -8.81 14.37 5.75
C ALA A 396 -7.42 14.67 5.12
N GLN A 397 -6.71 15.70 5.59
CA GLN A 397 -5.33 15.98 5.16
C GLN A 397 -4.32 14.98 5.72
N ALA A 398 -4.48 14.55 6.98
CA ALA A 398 -3.64 13.51 7.57
C ALA A 398 -3.83 12.16 6.84
N GLU A 399 -5.08 11.79 6.53
CA GLU A 399 -5.42 10.62 5.71
C GLU A 399 -4.81 10.72 4.30
N PHE A 400 -4.88 11.89 3.66
CA PHE A 400 -4.23 12.14 2.38
C PHE A 400 -2.71 11.92 2.43
N LEU A 401 -2.05 12.30 3.53
CA LEU A 401 -0.63 12.06 3.77
C LEU A 401 -0.33 10.61 4.16
N GLY A 402 -1.35 9.75 4.25
CA GLY A 402 -1.23 8.32 4.54
C GLY A 402 -1.34 7.97 6.04
N PHE A 403 -1.59 8.95 6.92
CA PHE A 403 -1.85 8.67 8.34
C PHE A 403 -3.23 8.02 8.54
N SER A 404 -3.30 7.11 9.51
CA SER A 404 -4.54 6.60 10.07
C SER A 404 -4.62 7.03 11.54
N MET A 405 -5.75 6.78 12.20
CA MET A 405 -5.89 7.03 13.64
C MET A 405 -4.73 6.41 14.45
N GLY A 406 -4.42 5.14 14.18
CA GLY A 406 -3.32 4.44 14.84
C GLY A 406 -1.97 5.07 14.55
N THR A 407 -1.63 5.33 13.27
CA THR A 407 -0.29 5.86 12.95
C THR A 407 -0.12 7.31 13.37
N TRP A 408 -1.19 8.10 13.45
CA TRP A 408 -1.13 9.47 13.97
C TRP A 408 -0.67 9.51 15.44
N GLN A 409 -1.09 8.53 16.23
CA GLN A 409 -0.75 8.41 17.66
C GLN A 409 0.46 7.49 17.90
N GLY A 410 1.24 7.20 16.86
CA GLY A 410 2.43 6.34 16.99
C GLY A 410 2.11 4.88 17.33
N CYS A 411 0.95 4.38 16.89
CA CYS A 411 0.49 2.99 17.05
C CYS A 411 0.24 2.55 18.48
N ASN A 412 0.01 3.52 19.37
CA ASN A 412 -0.46 3.23 20.71
C ASN A 412 -1.99 3.09 20.70
N ASP A 413 -2.53 1.96 20.24
CA ASP A 413 -3.98 1.73 20.20
C ASP A 413 -4.63 1.74 21.60
N ASN A 414 -3.81 1.62 22.65
CA ASN A 414 -4.22 1.67 24.06
C ASN A 414 -4.31 3.10 24.61
N TRP A 415 -4.19 4.13 23.77
CA TRP A 415 -4.36 5.51 24.19
C TRP A 415 -5.85 5.79 24.49
N GLY A 416 -6.31 5.38 25.68
CA GLY A 416 -7.65 5.64 26.20
C GLY A 416 -8.58 4.43 26.32
N GLN A 417 -8.17 3.21 25.93
CA GLN A 417 -8.91 1.99 26.28
C GLN A 417 -8.47 1.49 27.65
N ASP A 418 -9.12 2.06 28.66
CA ASP A 418 -9.05 1.58 30.03
C ASP A 418 -9.43 0.09 30.06
N THR A 419 -8.54 -0.73 30.60
CA THR A 419 -8.77 -2.18 30.84
C THR A 419 -9.66 -2.36 32.07
N GLY A 420 -10.79 -1.64 32.07
CA GLY A 420 -11.82 -1.64 33.09
C GLY A 420 -12.62 -2.95 33.09
N ASN A 421 -11.94 -4.06 33.40
CA ASN A 421 -12.57 -5.28 33.89
C ASN A 421 -12.23 -5.53 35.37
N ASN A 422 -11.81 -4.49 36.09
CA ASN A 422 -11.74 -4.51 37.55
C ASN A 422 -13.03 -3.94 38.13
N THR A 423 -13.89 -4.87 38.53
CA THR A 423 -14.99 -4.65 39.48
C THR A 423 -14.41 -4.30 40.85
N GLN A 424 -14.06 -3.03 41.07
CA GLN A 424 -13.77 -2.45 42.39
C GLN A 424 -14.37 -1.04 42.41
N SER A 425 -15.55 -0.88 42.99
CA SER A 425 -15.80 -0.54 44.41
C SER A 425 -16.14 0.94 44.54
N ASP A 426 -17.27 1.22 45.19
CA ASP A 426 -18.01 2.49 45.34
C ASP A 426 -17.27 3.71 45.95
N ASP A 427 -15.94 3.78 45.90
CA ASP A 427 -15.17 4.92 46.45
C ASP A 427 -14.90 6.07 45.44
N PHE A 428 -15.40 5.97 44.21
CA PHE A 428 -15.11 6.91 43.12
C PHE A 428 -15.83 8.28 43.19
N ILE A 429 -16.65 8.53 44.22
CA ILE A 429 -17.42 9.78 44.34
C ILE A 429 -16.58 10.92 44.94
N SER A 430 -15.46 10.64 45.62
CA SER A 430 -14.69 11.69 46.30
C SER A 430 -13.65 12.40 45.40
N SER A 431 -13.10 11.75 44.37
CA SER A 431 -12.15 12.39 43.44
C SER A 431 -12.85 13.13 42.28
N SER A 432 -14.16 12.91 42.07
CA SER A 432 -14.91 13.51 40.98
C SER A 432 -15.26 14.99 41.20
N ILE A 433 -15.07 15.52 42.41
CA ILE A 433 -15.53 16.87 42.79
C ILE A 433 -14.53 17.95 42.33
N GLU A 434 -13.23 17.69 42.32
CA GLU A 434 -12.20 18.73 42.04
C GLU A 434 -11.68 18.72 40.59
N ARG A 435 -12.27 17.93 39.70
CA ARG A 435 -11.82 17.81 38.31
C ARG A 435 -12.21 19.01 37.45
N THR A 436 -11.38 19.32 36.45
CA THR A 436 -11.77 20.20 35.32
C THR A 436 -12.84 19.48 34.48
N VAL A 437 -13.78 20.23 33.92
CA VAL A 437 -14.83 19.69 33.04
C VAL A 437 -14.60 20.20 31.63
N ARG A 438 -14.52 19.29 30.64
CA ARG A 438 -14.58 19.63 29.21
C ARG A 438 -16.03 19.57 28.77
N SER A 439 -16.48 20.62 28.10
CA SER A 439 -17.87 20.75 27.70
C SER A 439 -17.96 21.13 26.24
N ARG A 440 -18.99 20.61 25.58
CA ARG A 440 -19.37 20.97 24.21
C ARG A 440 -20.71 21.66 24.24
N MET A 441 -20.76 22.87 23.70
CA MET A 441 -22.01 23.59 23.47
C MET A 441 -22.32 23.62 21.98
N VAL A 442 -23.45 23.06 21.58
CA VAL A 442 -23.94 23.04 20.20
C VAL A 442 -25.05 24.08 20.07
N ILE A 443 -24.80 25.14 19.32
CA ILE A 443 -25.76 26.22 19.07
C ILE A 443 -26.34 26.02 17.67
N ARG A 444 -27.66 25.79 17.59
CA ARG A 444 -28.37 25.53 16.32
C ARG A 444 -28.67 26.83 15.56
N ARG A 445 -27.65 27.65 15.32
CA ARG A 445 -27.69 28.86 14.49
C ARG A 445 -26.53 28.89 13.50
N PRO A 446 -26.73 29.45 12.30
CA PRO A 446 -25.64 29.66 11.37
C PRO A 446 -24.65 30.70 11.91
N PHE A 447 -23.36 30.47 11.66
CA PHE A 447 -22.29 31.39 12.09
C PHE A 447 -22.47 32.83 11.58
N ALA A 448 -23.15 33.01 10.43
CA ALA A 448 -23.47 34.32 9.87
C ALA A 448 -24.31 35.22 10.79
N GLU A 449 -25.11 34.66 11.71
CA GLU A 449 -25.89 35.43 12.70
C GLU A 449 -25.02 35.96 13.86
N VAL A 450 -23.82 35.40 14.03
CA VAL A 450 -22.80 35.79 15.01
C VAL A 450 -21.90 36.86 14.45
N SER A 451 -21.40 36.62 13.23
CA SER A 451 -20.46 37.52 12.55
C SER A 451 -21.13 38.70 11.86
N GLY A 452 -22.47 38.83 11.97
CA GLY A 452 -23.25 40.00 11.57
C GLY A 452 -22.73 40.70 10.31
N ASN A 453 -22.73 40.05 9.14
CA ASN A 453 -22.29 40.63 7.86
C ASN A 453 -21.07 41.58 7.99
N VAL A 454 -19.96 41.10 8.55
CA VAL A 454 -18.68 41.84 8.67
C VAL A 454 -17.94 41.91 7.31
N TYR A 455 -18.66 42.31 6.25
CA TYR A 455 -18.08 42.82 5.00
C TYR A 455 -18.43 44.31 4.90
N GLY A 456 -17.79 45.14 5.72
CA GLY A 456 -18.00 46.59 5.74
C GLY A 456 -17.09 47.31 6.75
N SER A 457 -16.73 48.56 6.45
CA SER A 457 -15.67 49.40 7.08
C SER A 457 -15.89 49.82 8.55
N ALA A 458 -16.68 49.08 9.33
CA ALA A 458 -16.99 49.38 10.73
C ALA A 458 -16.49 48.29 11.71
N VAL A 459 -15.40 47.61 11.36
CA VAL A 459 -14.83 46.49 12.15
C VAL A 459 -14.15 46.95 13.45
N ASP A 460 -13.73 48.23 13.53
CA ASP A 460 -12.94 48.75 14.66
C ASP A 460 -13.72 48.97 15.97
N ARG A 461 -15.03 48.69 16.01
CA ARG A 461 -15.89 48.95 17.18
C ARG A 461 -16.72 47.77 17.66
N LEU A 462 -16.56 46.58 17.07
CA LEU A 462 -17.23 45.37 17.53
C LEU A 462 -16.36 44.64 18.57
N PRO A 463 -16.95 44.02 19.61
CA PRO A 463 -16.20 43.26 20.60
C PRO A 463 -15.41 42.12 19.91
N THR A 464 -14.11 42.16 20.17
CA THR A 464 -13.08 41.12 20.08
C THR A 464 -13.62 39.69 20.05
N SER A 465 -13.79 39.09 18.87
CA SER A 465 -14.07 37.66 18.65
C SER A 465 -15.33 37.07 19.35
N PHE A 466 -16.04 36.16 18.67
CA PHE A 466 -17.11 35.38 19.30
C PHE A 466 -16.66 34.65 20.58
N ILE A 467 -15.39 34.26 20.62
CA ILE A 467 -14.75 33.60 21.77
C ILE A 467 -14.88 34.44 23.05
N GLN A 468 -14.56 35.74 22.99
CA GLN A 468 -14.64 36.58 24.18
C GLN A 468 -16.09 36.80 24.62
N VAL A 469 -17.00 37.01 23.66
CA VAL A 469 -18.43 37.13 23.96
C VAL A 469 -18.95 35.87 24.67
N PHE A 470 -18.54 34.69 24.19
CA PHE A 470 -18.88 33.42 24.80
C PHE A 470 -18.28 33.27 26.21
N GLU A 471 -16.97 33.47 26.37
CA GLU A 471 -16.29 33.34 27.67
C GLU A 471 -16.90 34.28 28.71
N GLU A 472 -17.12 35.55 28.35
CA GLU A 472 -17.68 36.54 29.26
C GLU A 472 -19.14 36.26 29.61
N ALA A 473 -19.97 35.86 28.65
CA ALA A 473 -21.39 35.56 28.92
C ALA A 473 -21.55 34.35 29.84
N ILE A 474 -20.80 33.28 29.58
CA ILE A 474 -20.79 32.08 30.43
C ILE A 474 -20.25 32.42 31.82
N ALA A 475 -19.17 33.20 31.92
CA ALA A 475 -18.62 33.65 33.19
C ALA A 475 -19.60 34.54 33.97
N ARG A 476 -20.30 35.48 33.31
CA ARG A 476 -21.32 36.31 33.95
C ARG A 476 -22.46 35.47 34.50
N ALA A 477 -22.98 34.55 33.69
CA ALA A 477 -24.08 33.67 34.09
C ALA A 477 -23.71 32.82 35.33
N LEU A 478 -22.47 32.35 35.42
CA LEU A 478 -22.00 31.55 36.54
C LEU A 478 -21.65 32.37 37.79
N PHE A 479 -20.96 33.50 37.63
CA PHE A 479 -20.23 34.15 38.73
C PHE A 479 -20.79 35.49 39.18
N CYS A 480 -21.74 36.09 38.44
CA CYS A 480 -22.37 37.34 38.87
C CYS A 480 -23.49 37.15 39.90
N SER A 481 -23.96 35.91 40.09
CA SER A 481 -25.08 35.53 40.97
C SER A 481 -26.34 36.36 40.71
N ASN A 482 -26.62 36.66 39.43
CA ASN A 482 -27.86 37.31 39.05
C ASN A 482 -29.02 36.31 39.24
N PRO A 483 -30.07 36.64 40.01
CA PRO A 483 -31.24 35.78 40.09
C PRO A 483 -31.99 35.78 38.75
N PRO A 484 -32.84 34.77 38.48
CA PRO A 484 -33.79 34.86 37.37
C PRO A 484 -34.80 35.98 37.68
N LEU A 485 -34.60 37.16 37.08
CA LEU A 485 -35.35 38.37 37.41
C LEU A 485 -36.67 38.47 36.63
N SER A 486 -36.63 38.28 35.31
CA SER A 486 -37.77 38.46 34.40
C SER A 486 -37.49 37.82 33.04
N GLU A 487 -38.53 37.68 32.20
CA GLU A 487 -38.37 37.41 30.76
C GLU A 487 -37.91 38.64 29.98
N ASP A 488 -37.94 39.82 30.59
CA ASP A 488 -37.49 41.08 29.99
C ASP A 488 -35.96 41.21 30.07
N PRO A 489 -35.23 41.20 28.92
CA PRO A 489 -33.77 41.31 28.91
C PRO A 489 -33.25 42.62 29.52
N SER A 490 -34.06 43.68 29.54
CA SER A 490 -33.67 44.96 30.14
C SER A 490 -33.41 44.87 31.64
N THR A 491 -33.95 43.84 32.31
CA THR A 491 -33.69 43.58 33.73
C THR A 491 -32.29 43.04 34.01
N TYR A 492 -31.54 42.64 32.97
CA TYR A 492 -30.15 42.15 33.05
C TYR A 492 -29.14 43.19 32.58
N VAL A 493 -29.54 44.46 32.55
CA VAL A 493 -28.68 45.58 32.17
C VAL A 493 -28.65 46.58 33.34
N ASP A 494 -27.47 47.10 33.66
CA ASP A 494 -27.32 48.15 34.67
C ASP A 494 -27.74 49.54 34.14
N THR A 495 -27.65 50.56 34.99
CA THR A 495 -28.02 51.94 34.61
C THR A 495 -27.16 52.52 33.50
N ASP A 496 -25.97 51.96 33.26
CA ASP A 496 -25.01 52.43 32.27
C ASP A 496 -25.13 51.67 30.94
N GLY A 497 -26.07 50.73 30.84
CA GLY A 497 -26.26 49.91 29.64
C GLY A 497 -25.33 48.70 29.55
N ASN A 498 -24.60 48.35 30.62
CA ASN A 498 -23.72 47.18 30.66
C ASN A 498 -24.44 45.95 31.23
N PRO A 499 -23.98 44.72 30.93
CA PRO A 499 -24.52 43.52 31.56
C PRO A 499 -24.48 43.60 33.09
N LEU A 500 -25.64 43.39 33.73
CA LEU A 500 -25.79 43.42 35.18
C LEU A 500 -24.90 42.34 35.82
N CYS A 501 -24.15 42.72 36.86
CA CYS A 501 -23.37 41.77 37.64
C CYS A 501 -23.39 42.12 39.13
N ILE A 502 -24.25 41.45 39.91
CA ILE A 502 -24.43 41.73 41.34
C ILE A 502 -23.13 41.47 42.11
N GLN A 503 -22.45 40.36 41.82
CA GLN A 503 -21.20 39.97 42.49
C GLN A 503 -19.97 40.21 41.62
N LYS A 504 -19.73 41.47 41.25
CA LYS A 504 -18.60 41.86 40.38
C LYS A 504 -17.24 41.37 40.87
N GLY A 505 -16.99 41.37 42.18
CA GLY A 505 -15.74 40.86 42.75
C GLY A 505 -15.50 39.38 42.44
N ILE A 506 -16.52 38.54 42.62
CA ILE A 506 -16.45 37.09 42.36
C ILE A 506 -16.29 36.82 40.87
N TYR A 507 -17.03 37.54 40.03
CA TYR A 507 -16.89 37.49 38.57
C TYR A 507 -15.45 37.78 38.11
N GLU A 508 -14.85 38.90 38.52
CA GLU A 508 -13.48 39.25 38.10
C GLU A 508 -12.45 38.21 38.55
N THR A 509 -12.63 37.62 39.73
CA THR A 509 -11.73 36.57 40.26
C THR A 509 -11.94 35.19 39.65
N GLN A 510 -13.06 34.91 38.99
CA GLN A 510 -13.36 33.55 38.51
C GLN A 510 -13.64 33.46 37.00
N ARG A 511 -13.80 34.59 36.29
CA ARG A 511 -14.11 34.57 34.85
C ARG A 511 -13.10 33.80 34.01
N HIS A 512 -11.83 33.74 34.43
CA HIS A 512 -10.78 32.98 33.73
C HIS A 512 -10.96 31.47 33.84
N ARG A 513 -11.88 30.97 34.68
CA ARG A 513 -12.21 29.55 34.77
C ARG A 513 -12.96 29.03 33.57
N VAL A 514 -13.50 29.90 32.71
CA VAL A 514 -14.13 29.54 31.45
C VAL A 514 -13.12 29.79 30.33
N LYS A 515 -12.77 28.75 29.57
CA LYS A 515 -11.82 28.86 28.45
C LYS A 515 -12.30 28.12 27.23
N VAL A 516 -12.48 28.82 26.11
CA VAL A 516 -12.83 28.20 24.83
C VAL A 516 -11.59 27.53 24.24
N MET A 517 -11.74 26.29 23.78
CA MET A 517 -10.71 25.55 23.06
C MET A 517 -10.84 25.75 21.56
N THR A 518 -12.02 25.41 21.02
CA THR A 518 -12.27 25.36 19.58
C THR A 518 -13.69 25.82 19.27
N VAL A 519 -13.84 26.40 18.09
CA VAL A 519 -15.14 26.77 17.52
C VAL A 519 -15.18 26.20 16.11
N VAL A 520 -16.15 25.33 15.81
CA VAL A 520 -16.30 24.72 14.48
C VAL A 520 -17.34 25.50 13.66
N GLU A 521 -17.01 25.81 12.40
CA GLU A 521 -17.90 26.55 11.47
C GLU A 521 -18.94 25.62 10.81
N GLY A 522 -20.18 26.11 10.63
CA GLY A 522 -21.32 25.37 10.10
C GLY A 522 -22.52 25.43 11.04
N SER A 523 -22.54 24.57 12.05
CA SER A 523 -23.26 24.76 13.32
C SER A 523 -22.25 25.27 14.34
N ILE A 524 -22.56 26.35 15.07
CA ILE A 524 -21.60 26.89 16.05
C ILE A 524 -21.45 25.86 17.19
N ILE A 525 -20.40 25.05 17.12
CA ILE A 525 -20.04 24.08 18.15
C ILE A 525 -18.84 24.67 18.89
N VAL A 526 -19.00 24.88 20.19
CA VAL A 526 -17.98 25.46 21.06
C VAL A 526 -17.54 24.40 22.06
N ASP A 527 -16.30 23.95 21.94
CA ASP A 527 -15.66 23.13 22.98
C ASP A 527 -14.93 24.07 23.93
N PHE A 528 -15.14 23.91 25.24
CA PHE A 528 -14.57 24.76 26.27
C PHE A 528 -14.30 23.99 27.57
N PHE A 529 -13.45 24.54 28.42
CA PHE A 529 -13.17 24.00 29.75
C PHE A 529 -13.76 24.89 30.85
N LEU A 530 -14.21 24.22 31.91
CA LEU A 530 -14.45 24.79 33.22
C LEU A 530 -13.33 24.35 34.16
N ALA A 531 -12.42 25.28 34.47
CA ALA A 531 -11.30 25.01 35.36
C ALA A 531 -11.77 24.67 36.78
N ARG A 532 -11.00 23.81 37.45
CA ARG A 532 -11.19 23.47 38.86
C ARG A 532 -11.27 24.72 39.75
N ASN A 533 -11.93 24.57 40.90
CA ASN A 533 -12.00 25.61 41.93
C ASN A 533 -10.60 25.92 42.47
N GLN A 534 -10.31 27.19 42.74
CA GLN A 534 -9.04 27.64 43.34
C GLN A 534 -9.11 27.65 44.86
N THR A 535 -10.31 27.82 45.42
CA THR A 535 -10.57 27.85 46.85
C THR A 535 -11.66 26.85 47.23
N VAL A 536 -11.69 26.42 48.48
CA VAL A 536 -12.72 25.48 49.00
C VAL A 536 -14.12 26.11 49.00
N THR A 537 -14.19 27.45 49.01
CA THR A 537 -15.45 28.20 48.95
C THR A 537 -16.02 28.33 47.54
N GLU A 538 -15.23 28.04 46.52
CA GLU A 538 -15.65 28.12 45.12
C GLU A 538 -16.42 26.87 44.70
N LEU A 539 -17.40 27.05 43.82
CA LEU A 539 -18.13 25.91 43.25
C LEU A 539 -17.19 25.07 42.37
N PRO A 540 -17.21 23.74 42.54
CA PRO A 540 -16.42 22.82 41.70
C PRO A 540 -16.93 22.84 40.25
N ALA A 541 -16.05 22.53 39.29
CA ALA A 541 -16.38 22.62 37.87
C ALA A 541 -17.57 21.73 37.44
N PRO A 542 -17.74 20.49 37.95
CA PRO A 542 -18.95 19.70 37.70
C PRO A 542 -20.25 20.38 38.15
N ALA A 543 -20.22 21.09 39.29
CA ALA A 543 -21.38 21.84 39.75
C ALA A 543 -21.67 23.07 38.88
N LEU A 544 -20.63 23.73 38.38
CA LEU A 544 -20.77 24.82 37.40
C LEU A 544 -21.35 24.32 36.07
N PHE A 545 -20.90 23.16 35.60
CA PHE A 545 -21.44 22.51 34.39
C PHE A 545 -22.94 22.24 34.53
N GLU A 546 -23.36 21.58 35.61
CA GLU A 546 -24.78 21.32 35.87
C GLU A 546 -25.60 22.61 36.01
N SER A 547 -25.02 23.66 36.59
CA SER A 547 -25.66 24.97 36.69
C SER A 547 -25.87 25.61 35.31
N LEU A 548 -24.87 25.57 34.42
CA LEU A 548 -24.99 26.04 33.04
C LEU A 548 -26.05 25.27 32.26
N ARG A 549 -26.07 23.94 32.39
CA ARG A 549 -27.04 23.09 31.73
C ARG A 549 -28.47 23.47 32.12
N ARG A 550 -28.74 23.65 33.43
CA ARG A 550 -30.05 24.13 33.92
C ARG A 550 -30.39 25.53 33.43
N MET A 551 -29.41 26.43 33.32
CA MET A 551 -29.64 27.77 32.78
C MET A 551 -30.06 27.74 31.31
N LEU A 552 -29.52 26.82 30.49
CA LEU A 552 -29.94 26.66 29.09
C LEU A 552 -31.39 26.13 28.98
N GLU A 553 -31.84 25.33 29.93
CA GLU A 553 -33.22 24.82 29.97
C GLU A 553 -34.26 25.89 30.37
N LEU A 554 -33.82 26.96 31.07
CA LEU A 554 -34.67 28.02 31.58
C LEU A 554 -34.55 29.31 30.74
N LYS A 555 -35.62 29.69 30.04
CA LYS A 555 -35.64 30.92 29.21
C LYS A 555 -35.42 32.20 30.01
N THR A 556 -35.80 32.21 31.29
CA THR A 556 -35.61 33.35 32.22
C THR A 556 -34.24 33.37 32.87
N SER A 557 -33.34 32.43 32.54
CA SER A 557 -32.03 32.37 33.16
C SER A 557 -31.15 33.56 32.77
N PRO A 558 -30.17 33.93 33.62
CA PRO A 558 -29.20 34.98 33.28
C PRO A 558 -28.46 34.71 31.98
N LEU A 559 -28.20 33.44 31.63
CA LEU A 559 -27.51 33.08 30.39
C LEU A 559 -28.41 33.29 29.15
N CYS A 560 -29.68 32.87 29.22
CA CYS A 560 -30.66 33.04 28.15
C CYS A 560 -31.10 34.49 27.94
N GLN A 561 -30.90 35.33 28.97
CA GLN A 561 -31.21 36.75 28.99
C GLN A 561 -29.96 37.64 28.87
N ASP A 562 -28.77 37.05 28.69
CA ASP A 562 -27.54 37.83 28.50
C ASP A 562 -27.66 38.70 27.24
N MET A 563 -27.33 39.98 27.37
CA MET A 563 -27.50 40.97 26.30
C MET A 563 -26.73 40.62 25.01
N HIS A 564 -25.58 39.94 25.14
CA HIS A 564 -24.74 39.61 24.00
C HIS A 564 -24.92 38.18 23.51
N PHE A 565 -25.23 37.24 24.42
CA PHE A 565 -25.25 35.82 24.13
C PHE A 565 -26.64 35.16 24.23
N GLY A 566 -27.62 35.81 24.84
CA GLY A 566 -28.93 35.22 25.16
C GLY A 566 -29.66 34.62 23.97
N LYS A 567 -29.60 35.28 22.80
CA LYS A 567 -30.19 34.78 21.56
C LYS A 567 -29.61 33.44 21.09
N PHE A 568 -28.34 33.17 21.41
CA PHE A 568 -27.67 31.90 21.09
C PHE A 568 -27.95 30.86 22.15
N ALA A 569 -27.89 31.24 23.43
CA ALA A 569 -28.16 30.37 24.56
C ALA A 569 -29.54 29.70 24.48
N GLN A 570 -30.58 30.42 24.05
CA GLN A 570 -31.96 29.90 23.93
C GLN A 570 -32.12 28.69 22.99
N VAL A 571 -31.17 28.47 22.08
CA VAL A 571 -31.18 27.34 21.13
C VAL A 571 -29.93 26.48 21.25
N ALA A 572 -29.17 26.67 22.32
CA ALA A 572 -27.98 25.91 22.61
C ALA A 572 -28.32 24.65 23.40
N HIS A 573 -27.62 23.57 23.12
CA HIS A 573 -27.57 22.37 23.94
C HIS A 573 -26.14 22.16 24.41
N MET A 574 -25.95 21.64 25.62
CA MET A 574 -24.63 21.41 26.19
C MET A 574 -24.50 19.96 26.64
N GLU A 575 -23.36 19.34 26.32
CA GLU A 575 -22.97 18.02 26.78
C GLU A 575 -21.58 18.07 27.40
N GLU A 576 -21.33 17.17 28.34
CA GLU A 576 -19.99 16.98 28.88
C GLU A 576 -19.22 16.09 27.91
N ILE A 577 -18.06 16.57 27.45
CA ILE A 577 -17.11 15.68 26.78
C ILE A 577 -16.32 15.03 27.92
N PRO A 578 -16.44 13.70 28.13
CA PRO A 578 -15.58 13.04 29.09
C PRO A 578 -14.12 13.31 28.67
N LEU A 579 -13.40 14.05 29.52
CA LEU A 579 -11.95 13.98 29.52
C LEU A 579 -11.65 12.49 29.69
N SER A 580 -10.93 11.91 28.72
CA SER A 580 -10.54 10.50 28.71
C SER A 580 -10.41 9.97 30.13
N LEU A 581 -11.09 8.86 30.45
CA LEU A 581 -11.16 8.21 31.78
C LEU A 581 -9.79 7.72 32.29
N LEU A 582 -8.70 8.37 31.90
CA LEU A 582 -7.38 8.18 32.46
C LEU A 582 -7.47 8.35 33.97
N SER A 583 -7.03 7.32 34.68
CA SER A 583 -6.90 7.36 36.13
C SER A 583 -6.05 8.57 36.54
N GLU A 584 -6.25 9.07 37.77
CA GLU A 584 -5.48 10.22 38.28
C GLU A 584 -3.96 9.94 38.25
N ASP A 585 -3.58 8.67 38.34
CA ASP A 585 -2.20 8.19 38.20
C ASP A 585 -1.69 8.26 36.75
N GLU A 586 -2.54 8.02 35.75
CA GLU A 586 -2.20 8.18 34.33
C GLU A 586 -2.17 9.64 33.90
N LEU A 587 -3.07 10.48 34.43
CA LEU A 587 -3.01 11.93 34.26
C LEU A 587 -1.76 12.51 34.93
N ALA A 588 -1.38 12.02 36.11
CA ALA A 588 -0.12 12.40 36.75
C ALA A 588 1.09 11.92 35.94
N LYS A 589 1.07 10.71 35.38
CA LYS A 589 2.14 10.20 34.49
C LYS A 589 2.23 11.00 33.19
N ALA A 590 1.09 11.33 32.57
CA ALA A 590 1.05 12.16 31.37
C ALA A 590 1.53 13.59 31.65
N ALA A 591 1.13 14.19 32.77
CA ALA A 591 1.60 15.51 33.19
C ALA A 591 3.10 15.50 33.54
N VAL A 592 3.59 14.46 34.23
CA VAL A 592 5.02 14.27 34.49
C VAL A 592 5.79 14.07 33.18
N PHE A 593 5.24 13.31 32.24
CA PHE A 593 5.83 13.10 30.92
C PHE A 593 5.87 14.40 30.12
N GLU A 594 4.83 15.23 30.14
CA GLU A 594 4.82 16.55 29.50
C GLU A 594 5.81 17.52 30.14
N VAL A 595 5.94 17.51 31.48
CA VAL A 595 6.99 18.28 32.19
C VAL A 595 8.38 17.79 31.80
N MET A 596 8.58 16.47 31.68
CA MET A 596 9.84 15.88 31.22
C MET A 596 10.12 16.29 29.78
N ARG A 597 9.14 16.15 28.88
CA ARG A 597 9.24 16.50 27.46
C ARG A 597 9.62 17.97 27.27
N ASN A 598 9.03 18.88 28.06
CA ASN A 598 9.36 20.31 28.03
C ASN A 598 10.78 20.64 28.55
N GLN A 599 11.43 19.74 29.29
CA GLN A 599 12.83 19.90 29.71
C GLN A 599 13.82 19.46 28.63
N TYR A 600 13.37 18.75 27.59
CA TYR A 600 14.22 18.28 26.50
C TYR A 600 14.02 19.14 25.24
N GLY A 601 15.01 19.97 24.94
CA GLY A 601 15.13 20.65 23.65
C GLY A 601 15.63 19.71 22.53
N PRO A 602 15.70 20.18 21.28
CA PRO A 602 16.14 19.39 20.12
C PRO A 602 17.52 18.74 20.31
N GLU A 603 18.42 19.37 21.06
CA GLU A 603 19.75 18.82 21.41
C GLU A 603 19.70 17.60 22.36
N THR A 604 18.61 17.45 23.11
CA THR A 604 18.51 16.51 24.25
C THR A 604 17.36 15.51 24.12
N ALA A 605 16.54 15.63 23.07
CA ALA A 605 15.37 14.79 22.83
C ALA A 605 15.70 13.29 22.70
N CYS A 606 16.91 12.94 22.29
CA CYS A 606 17.39 11.55 22.25
C CYS A 606 17.43 10.86 23.63
N GLN A 607 17.48 11.63 24.73
CA GLN A 607 17.45 11.08 26.09
C GLN A 607 16.05 10.61 26.53
N LEU A 608 14.99 10.91 25.77
CA LEU A 608 13.63 10.42 26.02
C LEU A 608 13.43 8.96 25.60
N LEU A 609 14.33 8.40 24.79
CA LEU A 609 14.29 7.00 24.42
C LEU A 609 15.05 6.21 25.50
N SER A 610 14.33 5.48 26.34
CA SER A 610 14.93 4.49 27.24
C SER A 610 14.78 3.10 26.64
N ASP A 611 15.91 2.45 26.36
CA ASP A 611 15.95 1.04 25.99
C ASP A 611 15.88 0.20 27.28
N ALA A 612 15.00 -0.81 27.33
CA ALA A 612 14.87 -1.70 28.50
C ALA A 612 16.16 -2.49 28.82
N ARG A 613 17.08 -2.59 27.86
CA ARG A 613 18.34 -3.31 27.95
C ARG A 613 19.53 -2.39 28.25
N GLU A 614 19.50 -1.12 27.83
CA GLU A 614 20.65 -0.21 27.92
C GLU A 614 20.39 1.09 28.71
N GLY A 615 19.16 1.36 29.14
CA GLY A 615 18.80 2.60 29.84
C GLY A 615 18.58 3.80 28.90
N PRO A 616 18.64 5.05 29.41
CA PRO A 616 18.44 6.24 28.58
C PRO A 616 19.50 6.34 27.48
N VAL A 617 19.07 6.44 26.22
CA VAL A 617 19.95 6.57 25.07
C VAL A 617 20.74 7.88 25.18
N LYS A 618 22.07 7.77 25.26
CA LYS A 618 22.93 8.96 25.33
C LYS A 618 22.88 9.70 24.02
N CYS A 619 22.44 10.96 24.07
CA CYS A 619 22.51 11.84 22.92
C CYS A 619 23.93 11.91 22.35
N PRO A 620 24.10 11.83 21.02
CA PRO A 620 25.40 11.99 20.40
C PRO A 620 25.95 13.38 20.76
N THR A 621 26.96 13.42 21.61
CA THR A 621 27.67 14.66 21.91
C THR A 621 28.40 15.06 20.65
N THR A 622 27.98 16.17 20.03
CA THR A 622 28.73 16.83 18.97
C THR A 622 30.01 17.41 19.57
N THR A 623 30.99 16.55 19.85
CA THR A 623 32.37 16.99 19.99
C THR A 623 32.81 17.47 18.61
N SER A 624 32.77 18.78 18.46
CA SER A 624 33.42 19.54 17.40
C SER A 624 34.91 19.20 17.36
N ALA A 625 35.25 18.17 16.59
CA ALA A 625 36.61 17.86 16.21
C ALA A 625 37.05 18.87 15.14
N ALA A 626 37.52 20.02 15.58
CA ALA A 626 38.44 20.82 14.81
C ALA A 626 39.79 20.08 14.74
N SER A 627 40.06 19.37 13.64
CA SER A 627 41.44 19.06 13.27
C SER A 627 41.62 18.99 11.75
N THR A 628 42.33 20.01 11.31
CA THR A 628 42.99 20.28 10.03
C THR A 628 43.80 19.11 9.47
N THR A 629 44.04 19.19 8.16
CA THR A 629 45.09 18.56 7.33
C THR A 629 44.83 17.17 6.70
N GLY A 630 44.49 17.20 5.42
CA GLY A 630 45.40 16.76 4.35
C GLY A 630 45.49 15.25 4.08
N GLY A 631 44.81 14.79 3.03
CA GLY A 631 45.06 13.48 2.43
C GLY A 631 44.15 13.20 1.25
N SER A 632 44.69 13.37 0.04
CA SER A 632 44.08 12.91 -1.21
C SER A 632 43.69 11.44 -1.12
N ILE A 633 42.41 11.12 -1.27
CA ILE A 633 41.95 9.79 -1.66
C ILE A 633 40.97 9.95 -2.82
N VAL A 634 41.38 9.34 -3.92
CA VAL A 634 40.66 9.11 -5.16
C VAL A 634 39.33 8.44 -4.85
N LEU A 635 38.21 9.11 -5.20
CA LEU A 635 36.88 8.52 -5.16
C LEU A 635 36.27 8.62 -6.57
N LEU A 636 36.11 7.44 -7.16
CA LEU A 636 35.45 7.16 -8.42
C LEU A 636 34.05 7.77 -8.45
N LEU A 637 33.88 8.80 -9.28
CA LEU A 637 32.58 9.26 -9.76
C LEU A 637 32.19 8.40 -10.97
N LEU A 638 31.35 7.39 -10.74
CA LEU A 638 30.61 6.72 -11.82
C LEU A 638 29.49 7.66 -12.26
N ARG A 639 29.78 8.40 -13.33
CA ARG A 639 28.88 9.25 -14.09
C ARG A 639 28.58 8.52 -15.40
N MET A 640 27.43 7.85 -15.50
CA MET A 640 26.85 7.26 -16.72
C MET A 640 25.39 6.94 -16.37
N LEU A 641 24.35 7.18 -17.15
CA LEU A 641 24.09 7.64 -18.52
C LEU A 641 22.60 7.97 -18.53
N PHE A 642 22.13 9.04 -19.18
CA PHE A 642 20.90 9.04 -19.99
C PHE A 642 20.83 10.34 -20.81
N SER A 643 21.20 10.21 -22.08
CA SER A 643 20.81 11.06 -23.19
C SER A 643 20.81 10.15 -24.42
N ALA A 644 19.63 9.64 -24.74
CA ALA A 644 19.18 9.21 -26.06
C ALA A 644 17.66 9.14 -25.99
#